data_AF-A0A2E1P2Q7-F1
#
_entry.id   AF-A0A2E1P2Q7-F1
#
_cell.length_a   1.000
_cell.length_b   1.000
_cell.length_c   1.000
_cell.angle_alpha   90.00
_cell.angle_beta   90.00
_cell.angle_gamma   90.00
#
_symmetry.space_group_name_H-M   'P 1'
#
loop_
_entity.id
_entity.type
_entity.pdbx_description
1 polymer ?
#
loop_
_entity_poly.entity_id
_entity_poly.type
_entity_poly.pdbx_seq_one_letter_code
_entity_poly.pdbx_strand_id
1 'polypeptide(L)'
;MAGTAERMAKNQKQVAISEFFEKNKHFLGFDSLTRSLITAVKESVDNSLDACEEARILPEIRVEISKIDDKKNIIELKTEDNGPGIPKRSIEKVFGQLLFGSRFHAIRQSRGQQGIGITGVVMYCQLTTGRKTHVRSKIATETSAAIVDIGLDTRKNKATKTSEGRELWERPDGTLKEHGLEITCRMKAKYQRGRQSVYQYLRMTSIVNPHADITFVDPDGEIHHWPRVTERLPRKVESIKPHPHGIHLGTLQRMCTESTDSRMTSFLYKNFSGVSSRAAKQLLEAAGVLEKAKPKLMKPDQIRALIEAFQGERMLNGKAVKLLNPPTNCLSPIEELLIKKGLSKTIDSRFVTTMTRSPTVSQGNPYQVEVGLIFGDGMAADKPVEVLRFANRVPLMYQQGGCLLTKAIESVDWRQYGMDQAGGRGVPKGPAAILVHLASTNVQFTSEAKEALAENGEVMDEVRKAMLEMGRGLRKHLEKKKKMVKVQEKFELVNDIIPAIAEKSAAILQRPVPDLAGSITRIMGAVIAEGTTTWNKETKMTDVAIKLFNYTSRARAYTLLASWPERAGASMENNTTGGRKEATGVWAWKLDTLEPGETYTITYSLSGLEKGDWTETDVFYRGSQEVIGASKMDEKLLEEIRRQEARAQSEEEGGEEEASTEDSEEDDAPSEVDDDQTKPSGQQTLMGFGSDA
;
A
#
# COMPACT_ATOMS: atom_id res chain seq x y z
N MET A 1 30.84 29.53 45.37
CA MET A 1 30.28 28.84 44.18
C MET A 1 28.92 28.19 44.43
N ALA A 2 28.57 27.73 45.64
CA ALA A 2 27.25 27.16 45.96
C ALA A 2 26.07 28.12 45.70
N GLY A 3 26.16 29.39 46.12
CA GLY A 3 25.10 30.38 45.87
C GLY A 3 24.91 30.76 44.40
N THR A 4 25.95 30.64 43.56
CA THR A 4 25.84 30.83 42.11
C THR A 4 25.12 29.64 41.47
N ALA A 5 25.43 28.42 41.91
CA ALA A 5 24.76 27.20 41.46
C ALA A 5 23.27 27.16 41.86
N GLU A 6 22.91 27.55 43.07
CA GLU A 6 21.50 27.65 43.50
C GLU A 6 20.72 28.74 42.77
N ARG A 7 21.37 29.88 42.49
CA ARG A 7 20.76 30.97 41.69
C ARG A 7 20.61 30.57 40.22
N MET A 8 21.56 29.81 39.67
CA MET A 8 21.46 29.20 38.33
C MET A 8 20.38 28.12 38.29
N ALA A 9 20.25 27.28 39.32
CA ALA A 9 19.22 26.26 39.44
C ALA A 9 17.81 26.87 39.55
N LYS A 10 17.64 27.97 40.31
CA LYS A 10 16.37 28.72 40.37
C LYS A 10 15.97 29.34 39.02
N ASN A 11 16.93 29.61 38.14
CA ASN A 11 16.66 30.12 36.79
C ASN A 11 16.34 29.01 35.77
N GLN A 12 16.54 27.73 36.12
CA GLN A 12 16.14 26.62 35.27
C GLN A 12 14.62 26.46 35.34
N LYS A 13 13.94 26.69 34.21
CA LYS A 13 12.50 26.50 34.08
C LYS A 13 12.24 25.31 33.16
N GLN A 14 11.38 24.40 33.62
CA GLN A 14 10.86 23.33 32.77
C GLN A 14 9.91 23.95 31.74
N VAL A 15 10.21 23.73 30.45
CA VAL A 15 9.42 24.27 29.34
C VAL A 15 8.38 23.22 28.94
N ALA A 16 7.13 23.64 28.79
CA ALA A 16 6.08 22.75 28.29
C ALA A 16 6.35 22.37 26.82
N ILE A 17 5.94 21.17 26.42
CA ILE A 17 6.14 20.66 25.05
C ILE A 17 5.51 21.60 24.00
N SER A 18 4.36 22.18 24.33
CA SER A 18 3.70 23.20 23.52
C SER A 18 4.51 24.49 23.37
N GLU A 19 5.21 24.94 24.41
CA GLU A 19 6.10 26.11 24.31
C GLU A 19 7.37 25.79 23.50
N PHE A 20 7.86 24.55 23.54
CA PHE A 20 8.95 24.09 22.67
C PHE A 20 8.54 24.17 21.19
N PHE A 21 7.35 23.68 20.83
CA PHE A 21 6.87 23.73 19.45
C PHE A 21 6.45 25.12 18.99
N GLU A 22 5.97 25.97 19.90
CA GLU A 22 5.72 27.39 19.63
C GLU A 22 7.00 28.11 19.16
N LYS A 23 8.13 27.85 19.84
CA LYS A 23 9.44 28.41 19.45
C LYS A 23 10.03 27.71 18.24
N ASN A 24 9.73 26.43 18.04
CA ASN A 24 10.32 25.59 16.98
C ASN A 24 9.27 25.04 16.01
N LYS A 25 8.45 25.94 15.44
CA LYS A 25 7.38 25.59 14.48
C LYS A 25 7.83 24.81 13.25
N HIS A 26 9.12 24.88 12.90
CA HIS A 26 9.70 24.18 11.76
C HIS A 26 9.72 22.66 11.94
N PHE A 27 9.81 22.14 13.18
CA PHE A 27 9.71 20.69 13.44
C PHE A 27 8.32 20.14 13.11
N LEU A 28 7.28 20.97 13.23
CA LEU A 28 5.91 20.60 12.86
C LEU A 28 5.62 20.81 11.37
N GLY A 29 6.60 21.20 10.55
CA GLY A 29 6.40 21.46 9.13
C GLY A 29 5.78 22.83 8.79
N PHE A 30 5.80 23.78 9.74
CA PHE A 30 5.32 25.17 9.54
C PHE A 30 6.49 26.15 9.34
N ASP A 31 7.36 25.89 8.35
CA ASP A 31 8.53 26.73 8.05
C ASP A 31 8.18 27.98 7.23
N SER A 32 7.28 27.83 6.25
CA SER A 32 6.99 28.75 5.16
C SER A 32 5.49 28.78 4.88
N LEU A 33 5.01 29.90 4.35
CA LEU A 33 3.56 30.12 4.18
C LEU A 33 2.90 29.10 3.24
N THR A 34 3.61 28.62 2.23
CA THR A 34 3.12 27.61 1.28
C THR A 34 3.10 26.22 1.91
N ARG A 35 4.18 25.83 2.59
CA ARG A 35 4.27 24.53 3.29
C ARG A 35 3.26 24.43 4.42
N SER A 36 3.06 25.50 5.20
CA SER A 36 2.09 25.54 6.29
C SER A 36 0.68 25.15 5.85
N LEU A 37 0.26 25.58 4.66
CA LEU A 37 -1.05 25.23 4.10
C LEU A 37 -1.14 23.73 3.77
N ILE A 38 -0.11 23.20 3.12
CA ILE A 38 -0.05 21.79 2.73
C ILE A 38 0.00 20.90 3.97
N THR A 39 0.79 21.26 4.98
CA THR A 39 0.83 20.56 6.27
C THR A 39 -0.54 20.54 6.94
N ALA A 40 -1.26 21.67 6.95
CA ALA A 40 -2.59 21.72 7.53
C ALA A 40 -3.61 20.83 6.79
N VAL A 41 -3.60 20.86 5.45
CA VAL A 41 -4.46 19.97 4.65
C VAL A 41 -4.09 18.51 4.86
N LYS A 42 -2.79 18.18 4.86
CA LYS A 42 -2.26 16.84 5.11
C LYS A 42 -2.78 16.28 6.44
N GLU A 43 -2.58 17.00 7.53
CA GLU A 43 -2.96 16.53 8.86
C GLU A 43 -4.49 16.43 9.03
N SER A 44 -5.28 17.29 8.37
CA SER A 44 -6.74 17.17 8.39
C SER A 44 -7.21 15.94 7.60
N VAL A 45 -6.75 15.78 6.35
CA VAL A 45 -7.17 14.70 5.46
C VAL A 45 -6.74 13.33 5.99
N ASP A 46 -5.51 13.19 6.49
CA ASP A 46 -4.99 11.93 7.02
C ASP A 46 -5.80 11.46 8.25
N ASN A 47 -6.20 12.40 9.11
CA ASN A 47 -7.03 12.07 10.27
C ASN A 47 -8.47 11.71 9.88
N SER A 48 -9.05 12.39 8.89
CA SER A 48 -10.36 12.03 8.34
C SER A 48 -10.36 10.64 7.71
N LEU A 49 -9.33 10.30 6.91
CA LEU A 49 -9.16 8.97 6.32
C LEU A 49 -9.03 7.89 7.39
N ASP A 50 -8.16 8.09 8.38
CA ASP A 50 -7.98 7.15 9.48
C ASP A 50 -9.29 6.94 10.26
N ALA A 51 -10.04 8.01 10.56
CA ALA A 51 -11.30 7.91 11.30
C ALA A 51 -12.39 7.16 10.52
N CYS A 52 -12.48 7.37 9.21
CA CYS A 52 -13.42 6.64 8.35
C CYS A 52 -13.04 5.15 8.27
N GLU A 53 -11.76 4.84 8.07
CA GLU A 53 -11.28 3.45 7.96
C GLU A 53 -11.43 2.67 9.27
N GLU A 54 -11.15 3.29 10.42
CA GLU A 54 -11.36 2.68 11.74
C GLU A 54 -12.84 2.40 12.01
N ALA A 55 -13.73 3.29 11.56
CA ALA A 55 -15.19 3.13 11.67
C ALA A 55 -15.80 2.26 10.55
N ARG A 56 -15.00 1.79 9.59
CA ARG A 56 -15.44 1.03 8.41
C ARG A 56 -16.46 1.79 7.54
N ILE A 57 -16.31 3.10 7.44
CA ILE A 57 -17.11 4.00 6.58
C ILE A 57 -16.29 4.33 5.34
N LEU A 58 -16.92 4.35 4.16
CA LEU A 58 -16.26 4.78 2.93
C LEU A 58 -16.01 6.30 2.97
N PRO A 59 -14.74 6.77 2.89
CA PRO A 59 -14.43 8.17 3.09
C PRO A 59 -15.00 9.08 1.99
N GLU A 60 -15.62 10.17 2.42
CA GLU A 60 -16.00 11.34 1.61
C GLU A 60 -15.41 12.57 2.28
N ILE A 61 -14.45 13.20 1.61
CA ILE A 61 -13.70 14.31 2.16
C ILE A 61 -13.85 15.52 1.24
N ARG A 62 -14.30 16.63 1.81
CA ARG A 62 -14.41 17.92 1.13
C ARG A 62 -13.42 18.91 1.75
N VAL A 63 -12.50 19.41 0.93
CA VAL A 63 -11.52 20.43 1.31
C VAL A 63 -11.83 21.70 0.55
N GLU A 64 -11.98 22.81 1.26
CA GLU A 64 -12.26 24.12 0.68
C GLU A 64 -11.26 25.13 1.24
N ILE A 65 -10.68 25.93 0.35
CA ILE A 65 -9.69 26.94 0.72
C ILE A 65 -10.15 28.29 0.20
N SER A 66 -10.31 29.27 1.09
CA SER A 66 -10.80 30.61 0.76
C SER A 66 -9.80 31.70 1.15
N LYS A 67 -9.55 32.66 0.26
CA LYS A 67 -8.70 33.84 0.54
C LYS A 67 -9.51 34.88 1.32
N ILE A 68 -9.18 35.12 2.59
CA ILE A 68 -9.86 36.11 3.42
C ILE A 68 -9.19 37.48 3.31
N ASP A 69 -7.87 37.53 3.37
CA ASP A 69 -7.08 38.77 3.22
C ASP A 69 -5.80 38.46 2.42
N ASP A 70 -5.80 38.82 1.14
CA ASP A 70 -4.69 38.55 0.23
C ASP A 70 -3.43 39.35 0.61
N LYS A 71 -3.58 40.60 1.10
CA LYS A 71 -2.45 41.44 1.51
C LYS A 71 -1.73 40.86 2.72
N LYS A 72 -2.49 40.31 3.67
CA LYS A 72 -1.93 39.67 4.87
C LYS A 72 -1.63 38.17 4.68
N ASN A 73 -1.95 37.61 3.52
CA ASN A 73 -1.88 36.16 3.24
C ASN A 73 -2.66 35.35 4.28
N ILE A 74 -3.88 35.77 4.60
CA ILE A 74 -4.78 35.03 5.52
C ILE A 74 -5.74 34.22 4.68
N ILE A 75 -5.70 32.90 4.93
CA ILE A 75 -6.52 31.91 4.25
C ILE A 75 -7.38 31.20 5.30
N GLU A 76 -8.61 30.88 4.92
CA GLU A 76 -9.49 29.98 5.65
C GLU A 76 -9.45 28.60 4.98
N LEU A 77 -9.06 27.60 5.75
CA LEU A 77 -9.10 26.19 5.38
C LEU A 77 -10.31 25.57 6.05
N LYS A 78 -11.21 25.00 5.27
CA LYS A 78 -12.35 24.23 5.72
C LYS A 78 -12.17 22.78 5.25
N THR A 79 -12.23 21.84 6.18
CA THR A 79 -12.16 20.40 5.88
C THR A 79 -13.35 19.72 6.51
N GLU A 80 -14.10 18.98 5.70
CA GLU A 80 -15.30 18.27 6.11
C GLU A 80 -15.17 16.79 5.72
N ASP A 81 -15.54 15.90 6.64
CA ASP A 81 -15.59 14.45 6.41
C ASP A 81 -16.94 13.84 6.79
N ASN A 82 -17.14 12.59 6.38
CA ASN A 82 -18.26 11.73 6.76
C ASN A 82 -17.86 10.66 7.79
N GLY A 83 -16.85 10.91 8.62
CA GLY A 83 -16.42 9.97 9.66
C GLY A 83 -17.45 9.80 10.78
N PRO A 84 -17.12 9.03 11.83
CA PRO A 84 -18.03 8.78 12.96
C PRO A 84 -18.33 10.02 13.83
N GLY A 85 -17.58 11.12 13.62
CA GLY A 85 -17.59 12.28 14.49
C GLY A 85 -16.81 12.05 15.80
N ILE A 86 -16.63 13.13 16.57
CA ILE A 86 -15.92 13.12 17.86
C ILE A 86 -16.87 13.58 18.97
N PRO A 87 -16.98 12.84 20.10
CA PRO A 87 -17.77 13.27 21.25
C PRO A 87 -17.29 14.60 21.82
N LYS A 88 -18.22 15.48 22.22
CA LYS A 88 -17.90 16.82 22.73
C LYS A 88 -16.82 16.82 23.83
N ARG A 89 -16.85 15.85 24.75
CA ARG A 89 -15.86 15.71 25.84
C ARG A 89 -14.45 15.36 25.35
N SER A 90 -14.34 14.67 24.21
CA SER A 90 -13.08 14.22 23.63
C SER A 90 -12.48 15.24 22.66
N ILE A 91 -13.31 16.10 22.06
CA ILE A 91 -12.88 17.20 21.18
C ILE A 91 -11.77 18.03 21.83
N GLU A 92 -11.92 18.37 23.11
CA GLU A 92 -10.92 19.16 23.85
C GLU A 92 -9.55 18.48 23.90
N LYS A 93 -9.53 17.15 24.14
CA LYS A 93 -8.28 16.39 24.26
C LYS A 93 -7.61 16.17 22.91
N VAL A 94 -8.41 15.92 21.86
CA VAL A 94 -7.89 15.68 20.50
C VAL A 94 -7.28 16.94 19.90
N PHE A 95 -7.94 18.09 20.03
CA PHE A 95 -7.50 19.34 19.38
C PHE A 95 -6.65 20.25 20.27
N GLY A 96 -6.74 20.10 21.60
CA GLY A 96 -6.12 21.04 22.54
C GLY A 96 -5.10 20.44 23.50
N GLN A 97 -4.66 19.19 23.28
CA GLN A 97 -3.58 18.58 24.04
C GLN A 97 -2.58 17.90 23.10
N LEU A 98 -1.32 18.37 23.10
CA LEU A 98 -0.25 17.73 22.33
C LEU A 98 0.10 16.36 22.92
N LEU A 99 0.45 15.42 22.04
CA LEU A 99 0.80 14.03 22.37
C LEU A 99 -0.36 13.23 22.99
N PHE A 100 -1.60 13.62 22.68
CA PHE A 100 -2.77 12.86 23.07
C PHE A 100 -3.25 12.01 21.90
N GLY A 101 -3.34 10.69 22.09
CA GLY A 101 -3.86 9.80 21.05
C GLY A 101 -3.83 8.32 21.45
N SER A 102 -4.72 7.53 20.85
CA SER A 102 -4.74 6.06 20.99
C SER A 102 -3.57 5.37 20.29
N ARG A 103 -2.85 6.08 19.41
CA ARG A 103 -1.83 5.53 18.50
C ARG A 103 -0.44 5.31 19.14
N PHE A 104 -0.22 5.72 20.39
CA PHE A 104 1.09 5.65 21.05
C PHE A 104 1.48 4.27 21.61
N HIS A 105 0.50 3.44 21.95
CA HIS A 105 0.74 2.21 22.71
C HIS A 105 0.59 0.95 21.86
N ALA A 106 0.12 1.09 20.61
CA ALA A 106 -0.10 -0.02 19.69
C ALA A 106 0.89 0.03 18.54
N ILE A 107 1.65 -1.05 18.34
CA ILE A 107 2.53 -1.21 17.17
C ILE A 107 1.66 -1.78 16.04
N ARG A 108 1.22 -0.90 15.15
CA ARG A 108 0.46 -1.22 13.94
C ARG A 108 0.76 -0.19 12.87
N GLN A 109 0.52 -0.52 11.61
CA GLN A 109 0.61 0.46 10.55
C GLN A 109 -0.41 1.60 10.77
N SER A 110 0.05 2.85 10.71
CA SER A 110 -0.82 4.04 10.76
C SER A 110 -0.22 5.19 9.96
N ARG A 111 -1.09 6.11 9.49
CA ARG A 111 -0.69 7.36 8.82
C ARG A 111 -0.06 8.34 9.83
N GLY A 112 -0.68 8.48 11.00
CA GLY A 112 -0.24 9.27 12.16
C GLY A 112 0.51 8.46 13.22
N GLN A 113 1.66 8.94 13.72
CA GLN A 113 2.51 8.19 14.69
C GLN A 113 2.59 8.87 16.07
N GLN A 114 2.62 10.20 16.12
CA GLN A 114 3.01 10.96 17.31
C GLN A 114 1.89 11.82 17.92
N GLY A 115 0.65 11.77 17.45
CA GLY A 115 -0.47 12.53 18.06
C GLY A 115 -0.24 14.05 18.20
N ILE A 116 0.55 14.64 17.29
CA ILE A 116 0.88 16.08 17.25
C ILE A 116 0.21 16.83 16.09
N GLY A 117 -0.30 16.10 15.10
CA GLY A 117 -0.69 16.62 13.80
C GLY A 117 -1.69 17.77 13.85
N ILE A 118 -2.95 17.46 14.12
CA ILE A 118 -4.04 18.44 14.07
C ILE A 118 -3.92 19.51 15.16
N THR A 119 -3.41 19.17 16.34
CA THR A 119 -3.11 20.12 17.42
C THR A 119 -2.05 21.13 17.00
N GLY A 120 -1.06 20.71 16.19
CA GLY A 120 -0.06 21.59 15.59
C GLY A 120 -0.69 22.63 14.65
N VAL A 121 -1.72 22.23 13.88
CA VAL A 121 -2.50 23.15 13.04
C VAL A 121 -3.23 24.18 13.89
N VAL A 122 -3.92 23.75 14.94
CA VAL A 122 -4.62 24.64 15.89
C VAL A 122 -3.65 25.66 16.50
N MET A 123 -2.47 25.21 16.92
CA MET A 123 -1.43 26.07 17.46
C MET A 123 -0.95 27.09 16.41
N TYR A 124 -0.68 26.65 15.17
CA TYR A 124 -0.23 27.54 14.10
C TYR A 124 -1.29 28.60 13.73
N CYS A 125 -2.57 28.24 13.69
CA CYS A 125 -3.69 29.16 13.50
C CYS A 125 -3.71 30.26 14.57
N GLN A 126 -3.61 29.84 15.84
CA GLN A 126 -3.61 30.76 16.98
C GLN A 126 -2.39 31.69 16.97
N LEU A 127 -1.20 31.18 16.66
CA LEU A 127 0.03 31.99 16.61
C LEU A 127 0.04 33.00 15.46
N THR A 128 -0.56 32.66 14.32
CA THR A 128 -0.49 33.51 13.12
C THR A 128 -1.65 34.49 12.98
N THR A 129 -2.86 34.12 13.38
CA THR A 129 -4.06 34.96 13.23
C THR A 129 -4.70 35.35 14.57
N GLY A 130 -4.30 34.72 15.68
CA GLY A 130 -4.94 34.90 16.98
C GLY A 130 -6.34 34.28 17.08
N ARG A 131 -6.84 33.64 16.01
CA ARG A 131 -8.17 33.02 15.98
C ARG A 131 -8.08 31.58 16.45
N LYS A 132 -9.14 31.14 17.11
CA LYS A 132 -9.36 29.75 17.48
C LYS A 132 -9.86 28.96 16.28
N THR A 133 -9.67 27.65 16.34
CA THR A 133 -10.17 26.71 15.33
C THR A 133 -11.62 26.37 15.65
N HIS A 134 -12.49 26.53 14.66
CA HIS A 134 -13.90 26.20 14.80
C HIS A 134 -14.09 24.72 14.46
N VAL A 135 -14.65 23.95 15.39
CA VAL A 135 -14.91 22.52 15.21
C VAL A 135 -16.41 22.26 15.32
N ARG A 136 -16.96 21.62 14.29
CA ARG A 136 -18.34 21.17 14.23
C ARG A 136 -18.35 19.66 14.05
N SER A 137 -18.92 18.93 14.99
CA SER A 137 -18.86 17.46 15.06
C SER A 137 -20.22 16.87 15.32
N LYS A 138 -20.63 15.87 14.52
CA LYS A 138 -21.88 15.14 14.70
C LYS A 138 -21.62 13.64 14.77
N ILE A 139 -22.19 13.01 15.79
CA ILE A 139 -22.18 11.55 15.96
C ILE A 139 -23.54 11.02 15.55
N ALA A 140 -23.60 9.85 14.92
CA ALA A 140 -24.85 9.24 14.45
C ALA A 140 -25.94 9.11 15.53
N THR A 141 -25.54 8.91 16.79
CA THR A 141 -26.47 8.80 17.93
C THR A 141 -27.06 10.14 18.38
N GLU A 142 -26.49 11.27 17.97
CA GLU A 142 -26.92 12.60 18.38
C GLU A 142 -27.68 13.33 17.25
N THR A 143 -28.82 13.96 17.60
CA THR A 143 -29.64 14.69 16.62
C THR A 143 -28.99 16.01 16.16
N SER A 144 -28.26 16.67 17.07
CA SER A 144 -27.58 17.95 16.84
C SER A 144 -26.06 17.79 16.80
N ALA A 145 -25.40 18.60 15.98
CA ALA A 145 -23.95 18.70 15.93
C ALA A 145 -23.42 19.55 17.10
N ALA A 146 -22.35 19.10 17.75
CA ALA A 146 -21.63 19.88 18.74
C ALA A 146 -20.71 20.90 18.05
N ILE A 147 -20.74 22.14 18.54
CA ILE A 147 -19.91 23.24 18.04
C ILE A 147 -19.04 23.76 19.18
N VAL A 148 -17.74 23.88 18.92
CA VAL A 148 -16.76 24.41 19.87
C VAL A 148 -15.65 25.15 19.13
N ASP A 149 -15.30 26.36 19.58
CA ASP A 149 -14.07 27.04 19.18
C ASP A 149 -12.92 26.67 20.12
N ILE A 150 -11.86 26.09 19.58
CA ILE A 150 -10.73 25.52 20.33
C ILE A 150 -9.45 26.31 20.06
N GLY A 151 -8.78 26.72 21.14
CA GLY A 151 -7.39 27.14 21.13
C GLY A 151 -6.54 26.28 22.06
N LEU A 152 -5.24 26.57 22.12
CA LEU A 152 -4.26 25.88 22.95
C LEU A 152 -3.60 26.87 23.92
N ASP A 153 -3.62 26.57 25.22
CA ASP A 153 -2.75 27.21 26.21
C ASP A 153 -1.39 26.52 26.17
N THR A 154 -0.40 27.18 25.57
CA THR A 154 0.94 26.61 25.36
C THR A 154 1.75 26.46 26.65
N ARG A 155 1.38 27.11 27.75
CA ARG A 155 2.07 26.95 29.05
C ARG A 155 1.56 25.73 29.81
N LYS A 156 0.26 25.48 29.74
CA LYS A 156 -0.39 24.37 30.47
C LYS A 156 -0.61 23.12 29.63
N ASN A 157 -0.38 23.18 28.32
CA ASN A 157 -0.74 22.15 27.35
C ASN A 157 -2.19 21.69 27.51
N LYS A 158 -3.12 22.65 27.56
CA LYS A 158 -4.57 22.43 27.73
C LYS A 158 -5.37 23.24 26.71
N ALA A 159 -6.53 22.72 26.34
CA ALA A 159 -7.46 23.40 25.45
C ALA A 159 -8.04 24.67 26.08
N THR A 160 -8.24 25.71 25.28
CA THR A 160 -9.02 26.91 25.65
C THR A 160 -10.28 26.99 24.79
N LYS A 161 -11.45 26.82 25.40
CA LYS A 161 -12.73 26.74 24.69
C LYS A 161 -13.53 28.03 24.76
N THR A 162 -14.26 28.32 23.68
CA THR A 162 -15.24 29.42 23.55
C THR A 162 -16.35 28.98 22.61
N SER A 163 -17.46 29.73 22.57
CA SER A 163 -18.55 29.53 21.62
C SER A 163 -19.10 28.09 21.63
N GLU A 164 -19.30 27.52 22.81
CA GLU A 164 -19.84 26.17 22.93
C GLU A 164 -21.34 26.18 22.63
N GLY A 165 -21.76 25.32 21.70
CA GLY A 165 -23.16 25.22 21.29
C GLY A 165 -23.51 23.88 20.69
N ARG A 166 -24.77 23.78 20.25
CA ARG A 166 -25.29 22.69 19.44
C ARG A 166 -26.14 23.29 18.33
N GLU A 167 -26.02 22.75 17.12
CA GLU A 167 -26.77 23.22 15.95
C GLU A 167 -27.26 22.04 15.12
N LEU A 168 -28.34 22.22 14.38
CA LEU A 168 -28.75 21.27 13.34
C LEU A 168 -27.84 21.44 12.13
N TRP A 169 -27.25 20.33 11.68
CA TRP A 169 -26.35 20.35 10.52
C TRP A 169 -27.10 19.83 9.29
N GLU A 170 -27.54 20.77 8.47
CA GLU A 170 -28.17 20.51 7.17
C GLU A 170 -27.14 20.60 6.04
N ARG A 171 -27.22 19.67 5.09
CA ARG A 171 -26.45 19.69 3.84
C ARG A 171 -27.09 20.71 2.88
N PRO A 172 -26.36 21.15 1.83
CA PRO A 172 -26.90 22.04 0.80
C PRO A 172 -28.20 21.52 0.15
N ASP A 173 -28.40 20.20 0.13
CA ASP A 173 -29.58 19.53 -0.43
C ASP A 173 -30.78 19.49 0.54
N GLY A 174 -30.69 20.13 1.72
CA GLY A 174 -31.74 20.16 2.75
C GLY A 174 -31.83 18.90 3.62
N THR A 175 -30.95 17.92 3.40
CA THR A 175 -30.87 16.70 4.23
C THR A 175 -30.02 16.91 5.47
N LEU A 176 -30.43 16.36 6.62
CA LEU A 176 -29.61 16.40 7.82
C LEU A 176 -28.40 15.48 7.66
N LYS A 177 -27.20 16.00 7.94
CA LYS A 177 -25.99 15.17 7.97
C LYS A 177 -26.10 14.17 9.10
N GLU A 178 -25.87 12.88 8.87
CA GLU A 178 -26.03 11.84 9.91
C GLU A 178 -24.85 11.84 10.89
N HIS A 179 -23.62 11.83 10.37
CA HIS A 179 -22.38 11.85 11.13
C HIS A 179 -21.27 12.55 10.34
N GLY A 180 -20.25 13.02 11.03
CA GLY A 180 -19.06 13.60 10.43
C GLY A 180 -18.43 14.72 11.26
N LEU A 181 -17.29 15.18 10.79
CA LEU A 181 -16.52 16.25 11.42
C LEU A 181 -16.24 17.34 10.38
N GLU A 182 -16.31 18.59 10.82
CA GLU A 182 -15.83 19.73 10.06
C GLU A 182 -14.92 20.58 10.93
N ILE A 183 -13.79 20.97 10.32
CA ILE A 183 -12.76 21.80 10.93
C ILE A 183 -12.61 23.04 10.06
N THR A 184 -12.80 24.22 10.65
CA THR A 184 -12.56 25.51 10.00
C THR A 184 -11.43 26.26 10.72
N CYS A 185 -10.35 26.49 9.97
CA CYS A 185 -9.09 27.03 10.45
C CYS A 185 -8.72 28.30 9.69
N ARG A 186 -8.42 29.40 10.39
CA ARG A 186 -7.83 30.61 9.79
C ARG A 186 -6.35 30.66 10.10
N MET A 187 -5.52 30.78 9.08
CA MET A 187 -4.07 30.79 9.25
C MET A 187 -3.40 31.73 8.25
N LYS A 188 -2.19 32.18 8.60
CA LYS A 188 -1.33 32.87 7.64
C LYS A 188 -0.66 31.84 6.72
N ALA A 189 -1.06 31.82 5.46
CA ALA A 189 -0.65 30.83 4.48
C ALA A 189 -0.75 31.39 3.06
N LYS A 190 -0.02 30.80 2.10
CA LYS A 190 -0.05 31.19 0.70
C LYS A 190 -0.41 30.00 -0.17
N TYR A 191 -1.45 30.13 -0.98
CA TYR A 191 -1.78 29.13 -2.00
C TYR A 191 -0.89 29.29 -3.23
N GLN A 192 -0.36 28.19 -3.75
CA GLN A 192 0.48 28.16 -4.94
C GLN A 192 0.12 26.95 -5.80
N ARG A 193 0.01 27.17 -7.12
CA ARG A 193 -0.15 26.11 -8.13
C ARG A 193 1.22 25.53 -8.52
N GLY A 194 1.28 24.23 -8.80
CA GLY A 194 2.50 23.55 -9.27
C GLY A 194 2.78 22.20 -8.59
N ARG A 195 4.03 21.73 -8.65
CA ARG A 195 4.44 20.41 -8.11
C ARG A 195 4.35 20.30 -6.58
N GLN A 196 4.49 21.42 -5.87
CA GLN A 196 4.37 21.49 -4.41
C GLN A 196 3.11 22.28 -4.05
N SER A 197 1.96 21.77 -4.48
CA SER A 197 0.64 22.38 -4.28
C SER A 197 -0.26 21.46 -3.48
N VAL A 198 -1.31 22.04 -2.89
CA VAL A 198 -2.39 21.30 -2.24
C VAL A 198 -3.09 20.37 -3.24
N TYR A 199 -3.31 20.86 -4.46
CA TYR A 199 -3.85 20.05 -5.56
C TYR A 199 -3.04 18.77 -5.79
N GLN A 200 -1.72 18.88 -5.93
CA GLN A 200 -0.86 17.71 -6.18
C GLN A 200 -0.85 16.76 -4.97
N TYR A 201 -0.92 17.29 -3.74
CA TYR A 201 -1.05 16.46 -2.54
C TYR A 201 -2.34 15.63 -2.58
N LEU A 202 -3.50 16.26 -2.78
CA LEU A 202 -4.80 15.58 -2.83
C LEU A 202 -4.89 14.60 -4.00
N ARG A 203 -4.32 14.97 -5.16
CA ARG A 203 -4.14 14.08 -6.31
C ARG A 203 -3.40 12.81 -5.91
N MET A 204 -2.24 12.93 -5.26
CA MET A 204 -1.46 11.78 -4.78
C MET A 204 -2.21 10.98 -3.71
N THR A 205 -2.91 11.64 -2.79
CA THR A 205 -3.76 10.99 -1.78
C THR A 205 -4.87 10.16 -2.42
N SER A 206 -5.45 10.61 -3.53
CA SER A 206 -6.49 9.89 -4.26
C SER A 206 -5.98 8.66 -5.02
N ILE A 207 -4.70 8.64 -5.40
CA ILE A 207 -4.05 7.48 -6.05
C ILE A 207 -3.84 6.36 -5.03
N VAL A 208 -3.38 6.73 -3.83
CA VAL A 208 -3.01 5.78 -2.78
C VAL A 208 -4.20 5.30 -1.94
N ASN A 209 -5.31 6.05 -1.95
CA ASN A 209 -6.57 5.68 -1.30
C ASN A 209 -7.70 5.61 -2.34
N PRO A 210 -7.76 4.55 -3.18
CA PRO A 210 -8.73 4.47 -4.27
C PRO A 210 -10.18 4.33 -3.79
N HIS A 211 -10.41 3.96 -2.53
CA HIS A 211 -11.73 3.90 -1.88
C HIS A 211 -12.26 5.25 -1.39
N ALA A 212 -11.41 6.28 -1.36
CA ALA A 212 -11.80 7.61 -0.89
C ALA A 212 -12.36 8.46 -2.04
N ASP A 213 -13.45 9.17 -1.74
CA ASP A 213 -13.96 10.27 -2.58
C ASP A 213 -13.45 11.59 -2.03
N ILE A 214 -12.74 12.36 -2.86
CA ILE A 214 -12.12 13.62 -2.45
C ILE A 214 -12.61 14.75 -3.37
N THR A 215 -13.23 15.75 -2.77
CA THR A 215 -13.62 16.99 -3.43
C THR A 215 -12.77 18.14 -2.91
N PHE A 216 -12.22 18.94 -3.81
CA PHE A 216 -11.38 20.08 -3.49
C PHE A 216 -11.88 21.33 -4.19
N VAL A 217 -12.09 22.40 -3.42
CA VAL A 217 -12.45 23.72 -3.94
C VAL A 217 -11.26 24.65 -3.73
N ASP A 218 -10.69 25.08 -4.85
CA ASP A 218 -9.55 25.97 -4.87
C ASP A 218 -9.93 27.41 -4.46
N PRO A 219 -8.96 28.24 -4.05
CA PRO A 219 -9.22 29.65 -3.70
C PRO A 219 -9.71 30.51 -4.84
N ASP A 220 -9.59 30.02 -6.06
CA ASP A 220 -10.07 30.68 -7.27
C ASP A 220 -11.47 30.17 -7.69
N GLY A 221 -12.07 29.26 -6.90
CA GLY A 221 -13.41 28.70 -7.11
C GLY A 221 -13.46 27.45 -8.02
N GLU A 222 -12.32 26.95 -8.48
CA GLU A 222 -12.23 25.74 -9.30
C GLU A 222 -12.52 24.50 -8.45
N ILE A 223 -13.44 23.65 -8.91
CA ILE A 223 -13.83 22.42 -8.22
C ILE A 223 -13.11 21.24 -8.86
N HIS A 224 -12.29 20.55 -8.08
CA HIS A 224 -11.62 19.31 -8.47
C HIS A 224 -12.26 18.15 -7.71
N HIS A 225 -12.78 17.17 -8.44
CA HIS A 225 -13.40 15.99 -7.86
C HIS A 225 -12.66 14.73 -8.29
N TRP A 226 -12.29 13.91 -7.32
CA TRP A 226 -11.62 12.64 -7.51
C TRP A 226 -12.50 11.51 -6.97
N PRO A 227 -13.38 10.91 -7.79
CA PRO A 227 -14.34 9.89 -7.33
C PRO A 227 -13.66 8.60 -6.90
N ARG A 228 -14.23 7.88 -5.94
CA ARG A 228 -13.71 6.55 -5.55
C ARG A 228 -13.81 5.55 -6.71
N VAL A 229 -12.85 4.64 -6.79
CA VAL A 229 -12.75 3.61 -7.84
C VAL A 229 -13.16 2.23 -7.31
N THR A 230 -13.05 2.03 -5.99
CA THR A 230 -13.47 0.79 -5.34
C THR A 230 -14.30 1.11 -4.10
N GLU A 231 -15.23 0.23 -3.78
CA GLU A 231 -15.98 0.25 -2.51
C GLU A 231 -15.37 -0.70 -1.47
N ARG A 232 -14.29 -1.41 -1.83
CA ARG A 232 -13.60 -2.31 -0.91
C ARG A 232 -12.69 -1.51 0.01
N LEU A 233 -13.02 -1.52 1.30
CA LEU A 233 -12.16 -0.94 2.33
C LEU A 233 -10.91 -1.79 2.57
N PRO A 234 -9.77 -1.16 2.89
CA PRO A 234 -8.56 -1.85 3.33
C PRO A 234 -8.78 -2.86 4.46
N ARG A 235 -7.90 -3.87 4.57
CA ARG A 235 -7.92 -4.81 5.69
C ARG A 235 -7.64 -4.09 7.00
N LYS A 236 -8.31 -4.54 8.08
CA LYS A 236 -8.09 -4.03 9.44
C LYS A 236 -6.70 -4.44 9.90
N VAL A 237 -5.96 -3.48 10.45
CA VAL A 237 -4.63 -3.73 11.03
C VAL A 237 -4.77 -4.11 12.50
N GLU A 238 -4.11 -5.19 12.88
CA GLU A 238 -4.02 -5.64 14.27
C GLU A 238 -2.77 -5.08 14.94
N SER A 239 -2.86 -4.82 16.23
CA SER A 239 -1.71 -4.38 17.01
C SER A 239 -0.85 -5.57 17.40
N ILE A 240 0.45 -5.49 17.12
CA ILE A 240 1.41 -6.52 17.50
C ILE A 240 2.21 -6.12 18.74
N LYS A 241 2.76 -7.12 19.39
CA LYS A 241 3.76 -6.96 20.45
C LYS A 241 5.11 -6.59 19.84
N PRO A 242 5.98 -5.86 20.58
CA PRO A 242 7.29 -5.53 20.07
C PRO A 242 8.15 -6.78 19.86
N HIS A 243 8.97 -6.77 18.82
CA HIS A 243 9.92 -7.83 18.55
C HIS A 243 11.27 -7.57 19.28
N PRO A 244 11.95 -8.59 19.84
CA PRO A 244 13.20 -8.40 20.59
C PRO A 244 14.31 -7.65 19.83
N HIS A 245 14.50 -7.95 18.53
CA HIS A 245 15.50 -7.25 17.69
C HIS A 245 15.29 -5.74 17.57
N GLY A 246 14.07 -5.24 17.77
CA GLY A 246 13.72 -3.82 17.61
C GLY A 246 13.71 -3.02 18.91
N ILE A 247 14.02 -3.65 20.04
CA ILE A 247 13.90 -3.00 21.34
C ILE A 247 15.22 -2.34 21.79
N HIS A 248 15.11 -1.11 22.28
CA HIS A 248 16.21 -0.36 22.88
C HIS A 248 16.25 -0.53 24.41
N LEU A 249 17.41 -0.25 25.00
CA LEU A 249 17.68 -0.37 26.43
C LEU A 249 16.64 0.36 27.30
N GLY A 250 16.34 1.61 26.98
CA GLY A 250 15.37 2.40 27.75
C GLY A 250 13.96 1.80 27.71
N THR A 251 13.53 1.28 26.56
CA THR A 251 12.22 0.63 26.40
C THR A 251 12.17 -0.65 27.21
N LEU A 252 13.20 -1.49 27.13
CA LEU A 252 13.26 -2.73 27.90
C LEU A 252 13.28 -2.48 29.42
N GLN A 253 14.02 -1.47 29.87
CA GLN A 253 14.04 -1.05 31.28
C GLN A 253 12.65 -0.63 31.77
N ARG A 254 11.95 0.18 30.98
CA ARG A 254 10.57 0.61 31.28
C ARG A 254 9.63 -0.61 31.35
N MET A 255 9.68 -1.48 30.35
CA MET A 255 8.87 -2.71 30.32
C MET A 255 9.14 -3.61 31.53
N CYS A 256 10.41 -3.77 31.94
CA CYS A 256 10.77 -4.55 33.13
C CYS A 256 10.21 -3.93 34.43
N THR A 257 10.19 -2.59 34.51
CA THR A 257 9.71 -1.85 35.69
C THR A 257 8.19 -1.89 35.80
N GLU A 258 7.49 -1.76 34.67
CA GLU A 258 6.03 -1.77 34.57
C GLU A 258 5.43 -3.18 34.59
N SER A 259 6.22 -4.21 34.26
CA SER A 259 5.75 -5.60 34.18
C SER A 259 5.15 -6.10 35.49
N THR A 260 4.06 -6.83 35.40
CA THR A 260 3.41 -7.54 36.51
C THR A 260 3.86 -9.00 36.63
N ASP A 261 4.70 -9.50 35.72
CA ASP A 261 5.10 -10.90 35.66
C ASP A 261 6.05 -11.29 36.80
N SER A 262 5.88 -12.51 37.32
CA SER A 262 6.70 -13.05 38.42
C SER A 262 7.99 -13.73 37.95
N ARG A 263 8.06 -14.15 36.68
CA ARG A 263 9.19 -14.88 36.08
C ARG A 263 9.61 -14.25 34.77
N MET A 264 10.92 -14.23 34.52
CA MET A 264 11.48 -13.65 33.30
C MET A 264 11.08 -14.41 32.03
N THR A 265 10.96 -15.74 32.10
CA THR A 265 10.52 -16.56 30.96
C THR A 265 9.09 -16.20 30.53
N SER A 266 8.18 -15.96 31.51
CA SER A 266 6.81 -15.50 31.24
C SER A 266 6.81 -14.10 30.66
N PHE A 267 7.65 -13.20 31.20
CA PHE A 267 7.77 -11.85 30.70
C PHE A 267 8.19 -11.82 29.21
N LEU A 268 9.20 -12.61 28.84
CA LEU A 268 9.70 -12.68 27.46
C LEU A 268 8.65 -13.28 26.51
N TYR A 269 7.97 -14.35 26.92
CA TYR A 269 6.92 -14.98 26.12
C TYR A 269 5.69 -14.09 25.94
N LYS A 270 5.22 -13.44 27.01
CA LYS A 270 3.96 -12.67 26.98
C LYS A 270 4.09 -11.30 26.36
N ASN A 271 5.23 -10.62 26.51
CA ASN A 271 5.38 -9.21 26.11
C ASN A 271 6.06 -9.02 24.75
N PHE A 272 6.65 -10.07 24.16
CA PHE A 272 7.35 -9.98 22.89
C PHE A 272 6.69 -10.87 21.83
N SER A 273 6.77 -10.42 20.58
CA SER A 273 6.39 -11.24 19.43
C SER A 273 7.56 -12.11 18.97
N GLY A 274 7.28 -13.31 18.47
CA GLY A 274 8.29 -14.21 17.88
C GLY A 274 9.18 -14.95 18.90
N VAL A 275 8.83 -14.91 20.19
CA VAL A 275 9.58 -15.57 21.27
C VAL A 275 8.82 -16.79 21.79
N SER A 276 9.25 -17.99 21.41
CA SER A 276 8.75 -19.22 22.00
C SER A 276 9.30 -19.44 23.41
N SER A 277 8.64 -20.27 24.23
CA SER A 277 9.14 -20.64 25.56
C SER A 277 10.58 -21.21 25.51
N ARG A 278 10.91 -21.97 24.45
CA ARG A 278 12.27 -22.46 24.19
C ARG A 278 13.25 -21.32 23.90
N ALA A 279 12.89 -20.39 23.03
CA ALA A 279 13.73 -19.24 22.70
C ALA A 279 13.96 -18.34 23.91
N ALA A 280 12.94 -18.13 24.75
CA ALA A 280 13.06 -17.36 25.99
C ALA A 280 14.10 -17.96 26.95
N LYS A 281 14.12 -19.29 27.12
CA LYS A 281 15.13 -19.96 27.95
C LYS A 281 16.54 -19.80 27.38
N GLN A 282 16.69 -20.01 26.07
CA GLN A 282 17.98 -19.85 25.38
C GLN A 282 18.53 -18.42 25.46
N LEU A 283 17.65 -17.42 25.35
CA LEU A 283 18.00 -16.01 25.50
C LEU A 283 18.49 -15.68 26.92
N LEU A 284 17.84 -16.24 27.94
CA LEU A 284 18.22 -16.03 29.33
C LEU A 284 19.54 -16.72 29.67
N GLU A 285 19.76 -17.91 29.14
CA GLU A 285 21.02 -18.63 29.28
C GLU A 285 22.17 -17.86 28.60
N ALA A 286 21.97 -17.36 27.38
CA ALA A 286 22.95 -16.52 26.68
C ALA A 286 23.24 -15.19 27.42
N ALA A 287 22.23 -14.61 28.07
CA ALA A 287 22.37 -13.39 28.86
C ALA A 287 22.95 -13.61 30.27
N GLY A 288 23.04 -14.86 30.74
CA GLY A 288 23.46 -15.19 32.10
C GLY A 288 22.43 -14.77 33.18
N VAL A 289 21.14 -14.76 32.83
CA VAL A 289 20.04 -14.34 33.70
C VAL A 289 19.26 -15.58 34.15
N LEU A 290 18.93 -15.65 35.44
CA LEU A 290 18.13 -16.75 35.98
C LEU A 290 16.68 -16.69 35.49
N GLU A 291 16.12 -17.84 35.10
CA GLU A 291 14.72 -17.94 34.64
C GLU A 291 13.69 -17.43 35.67
N LYS A 292 13.97 -17.65 36.95
CA LYS A 292 13.12 -17.25 38.08
C LYS A 292 13.34 -15.79 38.51
N ALA A 293 14.22 -15.05 37.85
CA ALA A 293 14.43 -13.63 38.15
C ALA A 293 13.13 -12.85 37.92
N LYS A 294 12.85 -11.90 38.82
CA LYS A 294 11.73 -10.98 38.69
C LYS A 294 12.13 -9.82 37.76
N PRO A 295 11.34 -9.48 36.72
CA PRO A 295 11.63 -8.37 35.82
C PRO A 295 11.93 -7.04 36.53
N LYS A 296 11.15 -6.70 37.57
CA LYS A 296 11.32 -5.46 38.34
C LYS A 296 12.65 -5.31 39.09
N LEU A 297 13.32 -6.43 39.39
CA LEU A 297 14.57 -6.45 40.16
C LEU A 297 15.82 -6.54 39.27
N MET A 298 15.65 -6.44 37.95
CA MET A 298 16.75 -6.54 37.00
C MET A 298 17.68 -5.34 37.11
N LYS A 299 18.98 -5.63 37.20
CA LYS A 299 20.02 -4.59 37.17
C LYS A 299 20.21 -4.08 35.73
N PRO A 300 20.59 -2.80 35.53
CA PRO A 300 20.86 -2.26 34.20
C PRO A 300 21.84 -3.09 33.37
N ASP A 301 22.88 -3.66 33.99
CA ASP A 301 23.88 -4.50 33.30
C ASP A 301 23.28 -5.82 32.78
N GLN A 302 22.35 -6.41 33.52
CA GLN A 302 21.64 -7.62 33.10
C GLN A 302 20.69 -7.34 31.94
N ILE A 303 20.04 -6.16 31.95
CA ILE A 303 19.16 -5.72 30.87
C ILE A 303 19.97 -5.45 29.60
N ARG A 304 21.17 -4.87 29.74
CA ARG A 304 22.11 -4.72 28.62
C ARG A 304 22.53 -6.07 28.06
N ALA A 305 22.92 -7.02 28.90
CA ALA A 305 23.28 -8.37 28.48
C ALA A 305 22.14 -9.08 27.71
N LEU A 306 20.89 -8.85 28.13
CA LEU A 306 19.71 -9.38 27.45
C LEU A 306 19.51 -8.78 26.06
N ILE A 307 19.82 -7.49 25.86
CA ILE A 307 19.75 -6.84 24.54
C ILE A 307 20.86 -7.32 23.62
N GLU A 308 22.08 -7.47 24.14
CA GLU A 308 23.20 -8.07 23.39
C GLU A 308 22.82 -9.50 22.94
N ALA A 309 22.08 -10.25 23.76
CA ALA A 309 21.50 -11.54 23.38
C ALA A 309 20.40 -11.42 22.32
N PHE A 310 19.50 -10.43 22.43
CA PHE A 310 18.48 -10.15 21.40
C PHE A 310 19.09 -9.79 20.06
N GLN A 311 20.19 -9.04 20.02
CA GLN A 311 20.87 -8.63 18.78
C GLN A 311 21.75 -9.73 18.18
N GLY A 312 21.91 -10.86 18.88
CA GLY A 312 22.74 -11.98 18.45
C GLY A 312 24.23 -11.79 18.71
N GLU A 313 24.63 -10.76 19.47
CA GLU A 313 26.02 -10.53 19.89
C GLU A 313 26.46 -11.57 20.93
N ARG A 314 25.54 -11.97 21.82
CA ARG A 314 25.75 -13.09 22.75
C ARG A 314 25.20 -14.37 22.16
N MET A 315 26.11 -15.30 21.87
CA MET A 315 25.79 -16.58 21.25
C MET A 315 25.66 -17.67 22.30
N LEU A 316 24.68 -18.56 22.12
CA LEU A 316 24.57 -19.80 22.86
C LEU A 316 25.17 -20.91 21.99
N ASN A 317 26.20 -21.62 22.48
CA ASN A 317 26.84 -22.71 21.74
C ASN A 317 27.32 -22.32 20.32
N GLY A 318 27.82 -21.09 20.16
CA GLY A 318 28.32 -20.57 18.88
C GLY A 318 27.23 -20.24 17.84
N LYS A 319 25.96 -20.20 18.23
CA LYS A 319 24.84 -19.80 17.37
C LYS A 319 24.04 -18.67 18.01
N ALA A 320 23.60 -17.72 17.20
CA ALA A 320 22.61 -16.75 17.62
C ALA A 320 21.28 -17.45 17.90
N VAL A 321 20.53 -16.99 18.91
CA VAL A 321 19.22 -17.54 19.22
C VAL A 321 18.28 -17.20 18.06
N LYS A 322 17.69 -18.24 17.45
CA LYS A 322 16.76 -18.07 16.34
C LYS A 322 15.41 -17.64 16.86
N LEU A 323 15.03 -16.41 16.55
CA LEU A 323 13.69 -15.86 16.80
C LEU A 323 12.82 -16.05 15.56
N LEU A 324 11.51 -16.15 15.78
CA LEU A 324 10.53 -16.16 14.69
C LEU A 324 10.29 -14.72 14.23
N ASN A 325 9.97 -14.54 12.95
CA ASN A 325 9.59 -13.23 12.45
C ASN A 325 8.28 -12.77 13.12
N PRO A 326 8.10 -11.46 13.37
CA PRO A 326 6.82 -10.92 13.80
C PRO A 326 5.74 -11.19 12.75
N PRO A 327 4.47 -11.33 13.17
CA PRO A 327 3.36 -11.59 12.26
C PRO A 327 3.10 -10.37 11.36
N THR A 328 2.54 -10.62 10.17
CA THR A 328 2.41 -9.64 9.09
C THR A 328 1.02 -8.99 9.02
N ASN A 329 0.04 -9.50 9.78
CA ASN A 329 -1.32 -8.97 9.96
C ASN A 329 -1.39 -7.54 10.51
N CYS A 330 -0.28 -6.99 10.99
CA CYS A 330 -0.16 -5.59 11.38
C CYS A 330 0.02 -4.61 10.20
N LEU A 331 0.18 -5.12 8.97
CA LEU A 331 0.32 -4.34 7.74
C LEU A 331 -0.96 -4.39 6.90
N SER A 332 -1.28 -3.27 6.27
CA SER A 332 -2.34 -3.07 5.30
C SER A 332 -1.73 -2.42 4.05
N PRO A 333 -1.13 -3.22 3.15
CA PRO A 333 -0.67 -2.74 1.84
C PRO A 333 -1.83 -2.22 0.99
N ILE A 334 -1.53 -1.52 -0.11
CA ILE A 334 -2.56 -1.03 -1.05
C ILE A 334 -3.05 -2.18 -1.93
N GLU A 335 -2.20 -3.14 -2.28
CA GLU A 335 -2.43 -4.22 -3.24
C GLU A 335 -2.27 -3.78 -4.72
N GLU A 336 -1.77 -4.68 -5.56
CA GLU A 336 -1.34 -4.39 -6.95
C GLU A 336 -2.47 -3.80 -7.82
N LEU A 337 -3.67 -4.41 -7.77
CA LEU A 337 -4.82 -3.97 -8.58
C LEU A 337 -5.30 -2.58 -8.19
N LEU A 338 -5.27 -2.27 -6.89
CA LEU A 338 -5.68 -0.98 -6.37
C LEU A 338 -4.67 0.11 -6.76
N ILE A 339 -3.38 -0.20 -6.77
CA ILE A 339 -2.35 0.70 -7.30
C ILE A 339 -2.57 0.94 -8.80
N LYS A 340 -2.87 -0.11 -9.57
CA LYS A 340 -3.15 0.00 -11.01
C LYS A 340 -4.36 0.92 -11.26
N LYS A 341 -5.48 0.69 -10.56
CA LYS A 341 -6.68 1.54 -10.58
C LYS A 341 -6.39 3.00 -10.22
N GLY A 342 -5.65 3.22 -9.13
CA GLY A 342 -5.30 4.55 -8.64
C GLY A 342 -4.45 5.33 -9.64
N LEU A 343 -3.47 4.68 -10.28
CA LEU A 343 -2.64 5.28 -11.32
C LEU A 343 -3.45 5.61 -12.58
N SER A 344 -4.31 4.69 -13.04
CA SER A 344 -5.18 4.88 -14.20
C SER A 344 -6.24 5.98 -14.02
N LYS A 345 -6.65 6.28 -12.78
CA LYS A 345 -7.58 7.39 -12.47
C LYS A 345 -7.02 8.75 -12.87
N THR A 346 -5.71 8.91 -12.75
CA THR A 346 -5.07 10.22 -12.72
C THR A 346 -4.18 10.49 -13.92
N ILE A 347 -3.70 9.42 -14.56
CA ILE A 347 -2.79 9.49 -15.70
C ILE A 347 -3.38 8.61 -16.80
N ASP A 348 -3.80 9.24 -17.90
CA ASP A 348 -4.21 8.53 -19.11
C ASP A 348 -2.98 7.81 -19.70
N SER A 349 -2.98 6.49 -19.62
CA SER A 349 -1.81 5.68 -19.97
C SER A 349 -2.22 4.40 -20.68
N ARG A 350 -1.33 3.97 -21.58
CA ARG A 350 -1.49 2.70 -22.32
C ARG A 350 -0.92 1.52 -21.54
N PHE A 351 0.05 1.75 -20.65
CA PHE A 351 0.72 0.67 -19.93
C PHE A 351 0.93 0.99 -18.45
N VAL A 352 0.42 0.12 -17.60
CA VAL A 352 0.61 0.15 -16.15
C VAL A 352 1.05 -1.23 -15.70
N THR A 353 2.18 -1.29 -14.99
CA THR A 353 2.67 -2.49 -14.34
C THR A 353 2.83 -2.20 -12.86
N THR A 354 2.44 -3.14 -12.01
CA THR A 354 2.47 -3.00 -10.56
C THR A 354 2.97 -4.29 -9.95
N MET A 355 3.61 -4.18 -8.78
CA MET A 355 4.10 -5.33 -8.05
C MET A 355 4.10 -5.07 -6.55
N THR A 356 3.65 -6.05 -5.79
CA THR A 356 3.67 -6.07 -4.32
C THR A 356 4.56 -7.24 -3.87
N ARG A 357 5.63 -6.93 -3.13
CA ARG A 357 6.53 -7.96 -2.61
C ARG A 357 6.02 -8.57 -1.31
N SER A 358 6.50 -9.78 -0.98
CA SER A 358 6.21 -10.40 0.31
C SER A 358 6.74 -9.54 1.47
N PRO A 359 6.05 -9.49 2.62
CA PRO A 359 6.53 -8.76 3.78
C PRO A 359 7.88 -9.27 4.28
N THR A 360 8.72 -8.36 4.71
CA THR A 360 10.06 -8.62 5.29
C THR A 360 10.21 -7.86 6.59
N VAL A 361 11.24 -8.13 7.38
CA VAL A 361 11.41 -7.55 8.72
C VAL A 361 12.75 -6.82 8.79
N SER A 362 12.73 -5.57 9.24
CA SER A 362 13.94 -4.76 9.48
C SER A 362 13.91 -4.25 10.92
N GLN A 363 14.98 -4.49 11.68
CA GLN A 363 15.09 -4.07 13.09
C GLN A 363 13.85 -4.47 13.92
N GLY A 364 13.33 -5.70 13.71
CA GLY A 364 12.14 -6.19 14.41
C GLY A 364 10.81 -5.56 13.99
N ASN A 365 10.77 -4.72 12.97
CA ASN A 365 9.54 -4.13 12.43
C ASN A 365 9.24 -4.74 11.06
N PRO A 366 8.06 -5.36 10.87
CA PRO A 366 7.65 -5.85 9.57
C PRO A 366 7.37 -4.67 8.64
N TYR A 367 7.78 -4.81 7.39
CA TYR A 367 7.55 -3.87 6.31
C TYR A 367 7.26 -4.58 5.00
N GLN A 368 6.57 -3.91 4.10
CA GLN A 368 6.23 -4.40 2.78
C GLN A 368 6.42 -3.29 1.74
N VAL A 369 6.95 -3.65 0.58
CA VAL A 369 7.25 -2.72 -0.52
C VAL A 369 6.34 -3.00 -1.69
N GLU A 370 5.73 -1.94 -2.23
CA GLU A 370 4.92 -1.99 -3.43
C GLU A 370 5.44 -0.96 -4.43
N VAL A 371 5.51 -1.34 -5.70
CA VAL A 371 6.02 -0.49 -6.78
C VAL A 371 5.03 -0.49 -7.93
N GLY A 372 4.78 0.68 -8.50
CA GLY A 372 4.01 0.85 -9.72
C GLY A 372 4.82 1.62 -10.75
N LEU A 373 4.75 1.23 -12.02
CA LEU A 373 5.30 1.98 -13.13
C LEU A 373 4.21 2.19 -14.17
N ILE A 374 4.01 3.45 -14.53
CA ILE A 374 3.07 3.87 -15.55
C ILE A 374 3.83 4.54 -16.69
N PHE A 375 3.55 4.11 -17.91
CA PHE A 375 4.14 4.63 -19.14
C PHE A 375 3.01 5.15 -20.04
N GLY A 376 3.05 6.44 -20.38
CA GLY A 376 1.93 7.11 -21.03
C GLY A 376 2.38 8.16 -22.04
N ASP A 377 1.72 8.20 -23.20
CA ASP A 377 2.05 9.12 -24.29
C ASP A 377 1.68 10.59 -23.97
N GLY A 378 0.90 10.84 -22.90
CA GLY A 378 0.54 12.18 -22.40
C GLY A 378 1.59 12.84 -21.50
N MET A 379 2.73 12.19 -21.23
CA MET A 379 3.81 12.72 -20.41
C MET A 379 4.97 13.23 -21.30
N ALA A 380 5.63 14.31 -20.87
CA ALA A 380 6.73 14.90 -21.63
C ALA A 380 7.98 14.00 -21.58
N ALA A 381 8.37 13.42 -22.72
CA ALA A 381 9.47 12.46 -22.81
C ALA A 381 10.86 13.02 -22.43
N ASP A 382 11.08 14.33 -22.55
CA ASP A 382 12.37 14.98 -22.25
C ASP A 382 12.52 15.37 -20.75
N LYS A 383 11.44 15.26 -19.96
CA LYS A 383 11.48 15.61 -18.54
C LYS A 383 11.91 14.40 -17.69
N PRO A 384 12.50 14.66 -16.51
CA PRO A 384 12.68 13.61 -15.50
C PRO A 384 11.34 12.95 -15.18
N VAL A 385 11.38 11.63 -14.99
CA VAL A 385 10.22 10.80 -14.62
C VAL A 385 9.54 11.37 -13.37
N GLU A 386 8.21 11.31 -13.33
CA GLU A 386 7.45 11.72 -12.14
C GLU A 386 7.61 10.64 -11.04
N VAL A 387 8.29 10.99 -9.94
CA VAL A 387 8.50 10.07 -8.81
C VAL A 387 7.43 10.31 -7.75
N LEU A 388 6.57 9.31 -7.54
CA LEU A 388 5.52 9.31 -6.54
C LEU A 388 5.94 8.45 -5.34
N ARG A 389 6.18 9.08 -4.19
CA ARG A 389 6.67 8.41 -2.99
C ARG A 389 5.57 8.36 -1.94
N PHE A 390 5.37 7.19 -1.36
CA PHE A 390 4.36 6.95 -0.32
C PHE A 390 4.96 6.16 0.84
N ALA A 391 4.56 6.52 2.05
CA ALA A 391 4.84 5.74 3.25
C ALA A 391 3.55 5.61 4.06
N ASN A 392 3.16 4.39 4.41
CA ASN A 392 1.90 4.10 5.13
C ASN A 392 0.68 4.83 4.52
N ARG A 393 0.53 4.78 3.20
CA ARG A 393 -0.51 5.49 2.44
C ARG A 393 -0.52 7.03 2.54
N VAL A 394 0.57 7.63 3.02
CA VAL A 394 0.77 9.09 3.07
C VAL A 394 1.74 9.53 1.97
N PRO A 395 1.36 10.51 1.13
CA PRO A 395 2.25 11.08 0.12
C PRO A 395 3.45 11.85 0.71
N LEU A 396 4.64 11.66 0.13
CA LEU A 396 5.87 12.37 0.49
C LEU A 396 6.26 13.40 -0.59
N MET A 397 5.96 14.68 -0.33
CA MET A 397 6.09 15.77 -1.31
C MET A 397 7.46 16.46 -1.32
N TYR A 398 8.11 16.56 -0.16
CA TYR A 398 9.33 17.35 0.04
C TYR A 398 10.57 16.47 0.19
N GLN A 399 11.76 17.09 0.18
CA GLN A 399 13.07 16.45 0.42
C GLN A 399 13.34 15.21 -0.45
N GLN A 400 12.98 15.26 -1.74
CA GLN A 400 13.12 14.12 -2.64
C GLN A 400 14.57 13.59 -2.72
N GLY A 401 15.58 14.47 -2.80
CA GLY A 401 16.99 14.05 -2.92
C GLY A 401 17.57 13.36 -1.69
N GLY A 402 16.99 13.56 -0.50
CA GLY A 402 17.44 12.90 0.73
C GLY A 402 16.71 11.59 1.04
N CYS A 403 15.66 11.25 0.28
CA CYS A 403 14.78 10.15 0.61
C CYS A 403 15.32 8.80 0.11
N LEU A 404 15.26 7.79 0.99
CA LEU A 404 15.55 6.38 0.68
C LEU A 404 14.91 5.90 -0.64
N LEU A 405 13.62 6.19 -0.85
CA LEU A 405 12.88 5.71 -2.04
C LEU A 405 13.41 6.31 -3.34
N THR A 406 13.80 7.59 -3.32
CA THR A 406 14.42 8.23 -4.48
C THR A 406 15.79 7.64 -4.73
N LYS A 407 16.62 7.50 -3.68
CA LYS A 407 17.95 6.90 -3.79
C LYS A 407 17.89 5.48 -4.36
N ALA A 408 16.86 4.70 -3.98
CA ALA A 408 16.63 3.37 -4.53
C ALA A 408 16.35 3.41 -6.05
N ILE A 409 15.54 4.36 -6.54
CA ILE A 409 15.30 4.56 -7.98
C ILE A 409 16.59 4.98 -8.70
N GLU A 410 17.37 5.89 -8.10
CA GLU A 410 18.63 6.39 -8.67
C GLU A 410 19.72 5.30 -8.73
N SER A 411 19.65 4.29 -7.86
CA SER A 411 20.60 3.18 -7.81
C SER A 411 20.46 2.16 -8.95
N VAL A 412 19.36 2.23 -9.70
CA VAL A 412 19.05 1.33 -10.82
C VAL A 412 19.49 1.98 -12.14
N ASP A 413 20.15 1.19 -12.98
CA ASP A 413 20.52 1.61 -14.35
C ASP A 413 19.35 1.41 -15.30
N TRP A 414 18.56 2.47 -15.50
CA TRP A 414 17.33 2.42 -16.27
C TRP A 414 17.53 2.34 -17.79
N ARG A 415 18.77 2.60 -18.26
CA ARG A 415 19.13 2.51 -19.68
C ARG A 415 18.93 1.10 -20.23
N GLN A 416 19.21 0.10 -19.40
CA GLN A 416 19.04 -1.31 -19.75
C GLN A 416 17.57 -1.69 -19.94
N TYR A 417 16.65 -0.86 -19.45
CA TYR A 417 15.21 -1.08 -19.49
C TYR A 417 14.48 -0.16 -20.49
N GLY A 418 15.21 0.60 -21.29
CA GLY A 418 14.64 1.41 -22.38
C GLY A 418 14.27 2.85 -22.02
N MET A 419 14.70 3.35 -20.85
CA MET A 419 14.59 4.77 -20.49
C MET A 419 15.92 5.51 -20.73
N ASP A 420 15.86 6.83 -20.90
CA ASP A 420 17.06 7.65 -21.01
C ASP A 420 17.53 8.08 -19.62
N GLN A 421 18.84 8.09 -19.39
CA GLN A 421 19.45 8.49 -18.12
C GLN A 421 20.84 9.01 -18.40
N ALA A 422 21.00 10.31 -18.64
CA ALA A 422 22.32 10.91 -18.89
C ALA A 422 23.29 10.64 -17.72
N GLY A 423 24.50 10.17 -18.00
CA GLY A 423 25.51 9.81 -17.00
C GLY A 423 25.31 8.52 -16.18
N GLY A 424 24.19 7.77 -16.33
CA GLY A 424 23.98 6.48 -15.66
C GLY A 424 23.79 6.59 -14.13
N ARG A 425 23.58 7.80 -13.62
CA ARG A 425 23.33 8.12 -12.21
C ARG A 425 22.23 9.18 -12.15
N GLY A 426 21.35 9.07 -11.15
CA GLY A 426 20.26 10.02 -10.91
C GLY A 426 18.91 9.54 -11.46
N VAL A 427 17.90 10.40 -11.42
CA VAL A 427 16.54 10.04 -11.84
C VAL A 427 16.48 9.89 -13.37
N PRO A 428 15.88 8.81 -13.91
CA PRO A 428 15.73 8.65 -15.36
C PRO A 428 14.83 9.73 -15.97
N LYS A 429 14.99 9.93 -17.27
CA LYS A 429 14.14 10.77 -18.12
C LYS A 429 13.25 9.89 -18.98
N GLY A 430 12.01 10.32 -19.14
CA GLY A 430 11.05 9.62 -19.99
C GLY A 430 9.61 9.94 -19.63
N PRO A 431 8.66 9.56 -20.51
CA PRO A 431 7.24 9.76 -20.30
C PRO A 431 6.68 8.67 -19.38
N ALA A 432 7.21 8.60 -18.16
CA ALA A 432 6.85 7.62 -17.16
C ALA A 432 6.63 8.27 -15.79
N ALA A 433 5.84 7.61 -14.95
CA ALA A 433 5.82 7.86 -13.52
C ALA A 433 6.12 6.57 -12.76
N ILE A 434 6.89 6.69 -11.67
CA ILE A 434 7.27 5.58 -10.81
C ILE A 434 6.67 5.84 -9.44
N LEU A 435 5.81 4.93 -9.00
CA LEU A 435 5.20 4.90 -7.69
C LEU A 435 5.96 3.93 -6.80
N VAL A 436 6.29 4.36 -5.59
CA VAL A 436 6.91 3.52 -4.55
C VAL A 436 6.17 3.72 -3.25
N HIS A 437 5.65 2.62 -2.71
CA HIS A 437 4.98 2.60 -1.42
C HIS A 437 5.74 1.69 -0.45
N LEU A 438 6.02 2.23 0.75
CA LEU A 438 6.52 1.47 1.88
C LEU A 438 5.45 1.41 2.97
N ALA A 439 4.95 0.22 3.26
CA ALA A 439 4.11 -0.06 4.41
C ALA A 439 4.99 -0.60 5.56
N SER A 440 4.93 -0.02 6.75
CA SER A 440 5.66 -0.49 7.93
C SER A 440 4.95 -0.09 9.22
N THR A 441 5.11 -0.87 10.29
CA THR A 441 4.65 -0.47 11.64
C THR A 441 5.47 0.68 12.21
N ASN A 442 6.74 0.82 11.79
CA ASN A 442 7.61 1.91 12.19
C ASN A 442 8.39 2.42 10.98
N VAL A 443 8.01 3.61 10.51
CA VAL A 443 8.67 4.28 9.39
C VAL A 443 9.70 5.26 9.94
N GLN A 444 10.96 5.07 9.58
CA GLN A 444 12.04 5.97 9.99
C GLN A 444 12.06 7.21 9.11
N PHE A 445 11.59 8.34 9.65
CA PHE A 445 11.63 9.64 8.96
C PHE A 445 12.89 10.42 9.31
N THR A 446 13.36 11.25 8.38
CA THR A 446 14.48 12.19 8.61
C THR A 446 14.09 13.38 9.49
N SER A 447 12.79 13.68 9.58
CA SER A 447 12.23 14.78 10.35
C SER A 447 10.81 14.44 10.84
N GLU A 448 10.37 15.14 11.88
CA GLU A 448 9.06 14.99 12.52
C GLU A 448 7.90 15.40 11.57
N ALA A 449 8.18 16.22 10.56
CA ALA A 449 7.23 16.61 9.52
C ALA A 449 6.91 15.48 8.50
N LYS A 450 7.61 14.34 8.58
CA LYS A 450 7.40 13.13 7.76
C LYS A 450 7.47 13.39 6.25
N GLU A 451 8.63 13.83 5.77
CA GLU A 451 8.82 14.24 4.37
C GLU A 451 9.73 13.33 3.56
N ALA A 452 10.70 12.72 4.24
CA ALA A 452 11.63 11.80 3.65
C ALA A 452 11.92 10.66 4.63
N LEU A 453 12.17 9.50 4.05
CA LEU A 453 12.60 8.32 4.77
C LEU A 453 14.12 8.37 4.98
N ALA A 454 14.54 8.01 6.18
CA ALA A 454 15.93 7.84 6.55
C ALA A 454 16.57 6.66 5.81
N GLU A 455 17.89 6.67 5.74
CA GLU A 455 18.64 5.65 5.02
C GLU A 455 18.70 4.34 5.81
N ASN A 456 18.19 3.26 5.21
CA ASN A 456 18.23 1.91 5.77
C ASN A 456 18.59 0.93 4.64
N GLY A 457 19.72 0.24 4.78
CA GLY A 457 20.26 -0.66 3.75
C GLY A 457 19.34 -1.83 3.41
N GLU A 458 18.72 -2.46 4.42
CA GLU A 458 17.83 -3.61 4.21
C GLU A 458 16.59 -3.23 3.39
N VAL A 459 15.98 -2.10 3.73
CA VAL A 459 14.82 -1.57 2.99
C VAL A 459 15.24 -1.09 1.60
N MET A 460 16.42 -0.46 1.47
CA MET A 460 16.94 -0.01 0.17
C MET A 460 17.11 -1.17 -0.81
N ASP A 461 17.72 -2.27 -0.36
CA ASP A 461 17.98 -3.44 -1.19
C ASP A 461 16.67 -4.10 -1.64
N GLU A 462 15.66 -4.16 -0.77
CA GLU A 462 14.37 -4.74 -1.13
C GLU A 462 13.59 -3.86 -2.12
N VAL A 463 13.61 -2.53 -1.95
CA VAL A 463 13.04 -1.58 -2.93
C VAL A 463 13.79 -1.70 -4.26
N ARG A 464 15.12 -1.83 -4.24
CA ARG A 464 15.92 -1.98 -5.45
C ARG A 464 15.59 -3.27 -6.21
N LYS A 465 15.45 -4.40 -5.52
CA LYS A 465 15.01 -5.66 -6.14
C LYS A 465 13.65 -5.49 -6.81
N ALA A 466 12.71 -4.82 -6.12
CA ALA A 466 11.39 -4.55 -6.67
C ALA A 466 11.48 -3.73 -7.97
N MET A 467 12.30 -2.67 -7.97
CA MET A 467 12.53 -1.82 -9.15
C MET A 467 13.14 -2.56 -10.34
N LEU A 468 14.10 -3.46 -10.11
CA LEU A 468 14.73 -4.24 -11.18
C LEU A 468 13.72 -5.14 -11.89
N GLU A 469 12.79 -5.71 -11.15
CA GLU A 469 11.72 -6.55 -11.70
C GLU A 469 10.72 -5.72 -12.53
N MET A 470 10.34 -4.53 -12.03
CA MET A 470 9.54 -3.56 -12.79
C MET A 470 10.23 -3.12 -14.09
N GLY A 471 11.54 -2.88 -14.04
CA GLY A 471 12.34 -2.55 -15.21
C GLY A 471 12.32 -3.65 -16.27
N ARG A 472 12.40 -4.93 -15.87
CA ARG A 472 12.27 -6.08 -16.78
C ARG A 472 10.90 -6.10 -17.45
N GLY A 473 9.83 -5.84 -16.69
CA GLY A 473 8.46 -5.72 -17.21
C GLY A 473 8.33 -4.62 -18.26
N LEU A 474 8.85 -3.42 -17.98
CA LEU A 474 8.85 -2.31 -18.92
C LEU A 474 9.61 -2.64 -20.21
N ARG A 475 10.81 -3.23 -20.09
CA ARG A 475 11.62 -3.62 -21.24
C ARG A 475 10.86 -4.57 -22.16
N LYS A 476 10.21 -5.59 -21.60
CA LYS A 476 9.41 -6.55 -22.35
C LYS A 476 8.27 -5.87 -23.11
N HIS A 477 7.58 -4.92 -22.48
CA HIS A 477 6.53 -4.14 -23.14
C HIS A 477 7.08 -3.26 -24.27
N LEU A 478 8.18 -2.54 -24.05
CA LEU A 478 8.80 -1.68 -25.07
C LEU A 478 9.32 -2.50 -26.27
N GLU A 479 9.93 -3.65 -26.02
CA GLU A 479 10.35 -4.59 -27.08
C GLU A 479 9.15 -5.12 -27.87
N LYS A 480 8.05 -5.48 -27.18
CA LYS A 480 6.78 -5.89 -27.81
C LYS A 480 6.21 -4.78 -28.69
N LYS A 481 6.10 -3.55 -28.17
CA LYS A 481 5.60 -2.37 -28.91
C LYS A 481 6.45 -2.09 -30.15
N LYS A 482 7.78 -2.12 -30.02
CA LYS A 482 8.70 -1.91 -31.15
C LYS A 482 8.59 -3.01 -32.22
N LYS A 483 8.39 -4.27 -31.82
CA LYS A 483 8.13 -5.37 -32.76
C LYS A 483 6.77 -5.17 -33.48
N MET A 484 5.72 -4.81 -32.75
CA MET A 484 4.39 -4.58 -33.32
C MET A 484 4.37 -3.44 -34.33
N VAL A 485 4.98 -2.29 -34.02
CA VAL A 485 5.05 -1.15 -34.96
C VAL A 485 5.74 -1.52 -36.26
N LYS A 486 6.88 -2.21 -36.20
CA LYS A 486 7.59 -2.67 -37.40
C LYS A 486 6.77 -3.65 -38.25
N VAL A 487 5.95 -4.48 -37.59
CA VAL A 487 5.10 -5.46 -38.28
C VAL A 487 3.92 -4.77 -38.92
N GLN A 488 3.33 -3.78 -38.24
CA GLN A 488 2.26 -2.94 -38.78
C GLN A 488 2.75 -2.15 -40.01
N GLU A 489 3.89 -1.47 -39.90
CA GLU A 489 4.53 -0.75 -41.02
C GLU A 489 4.79 -1.70 -42.20
N LYS A 490 5.28 -2.91 -41.92
CA LYS A 490 5.50 -3.94 -42.94
C LYS A 490 4.18 -4.41 -43.55
N PHE A 491 3.12 -4.56 -42.76
CA PHE A 491 1.81 -5.02 -43.21
C PHE A 491 1.11 -3.98 -44.10
N GLU A 492 1.11 -2.72 -43.69
CA GLU A 492 0.61 -1.59 -44.49
C GLU A 492 1.38 -1.48 -45.81
N LEU A 493 2.71 -1.53 -45.74
CA LEU A 493 3.56 -1.49 -46.93
C LEU A 493 3.28 -2.68 -47.87
N VAL A 494 3.04 -3.88 -47.34
CA VAL A 494 2.71 -5.07 -48.13
C VAL A 494 1.32 -4.96 -48.75
N ASN A 495 0.31 -4.54 -48.00
CA ASN A 495 -1.07 -4.43 -48.50
C ASN A 495 -1.28 -3.30 -49.50
N ASP A 496 -0.51 -2.21 -49.41
CA ASP A 496 -0.66 -1.09 -50.33
C ASP A 496 0.23 -1.27 -51.58
N ILE A 497 1.49 -1.66 -51.37
CA ILE A 497 2.47 -1.71 -52.47
C ILE A 497 2.28 -2.95 -53.35
N ILE A 498 2.02 -4.14 -52.77
CA ILE A 498 1.97 -5.37 -53.57
C ILE A 498 0.79 -5.38 -54.55
N PRO A 499 -0.46 -5.02 -54.15
CA PRO A 499 -1.56 -4.91 -55.10
C PRO A 499 -1.31 -3.84 -56.17
N ALA A 500 -0.74 -2.68 -55.80
CA ALA A 500 -0.41 -1.64 -56.77
C ALA A 500 0.65 -2.11 -57.80
N ILE A 501 1.67 -2.86 -57.37
CA ILE A 501 2.66 -3.48 -58.27
C ILE A 501 1.99 -4.53 -59.16
N ALA A 502 1.12 -5.36 -58.59
CA ALA A 502 0.44 -6.44 -59.30
C ALA A 502 -0.50 -5.89 -60.37
N GLU A 503 -1.31 -4.87 -60.05
CA GLU A 503 -2.21 -4.18 -60.99
C GLU A 503 -1.44 -3.52 -62.13
N LYS A 504 -0.37 -2.78 -61.82
CA LYS A 504 0.44 -2.11 -62.84
C LYS A 504 1.17 -3.11 -63.75
N SER A 505 1.67 -4.21 -63.19
CA SER A 505 2.32 -5.27 -63.96
C SER A 505 1.33 -6.04 -64.84
N ALA A 506 0.13 -6.32 -64.31
CA ALA A 506 -0.98 -6.94 -65.03
C ALA A 506 -1.47 -6.06 -66.19
N ALA A 507 -1.55 -4.74 -65.98
CA ALA A 507 -1.91 -3.77 -67.00
C ALA A 507 -0.88 -3.70 -68.14
N ILE A 508 0.42 -3.69 -67.82
CA ILE A 508 1.51 -3.69 -68.83
C ILE A 508 1.46 -4.96 -69.68
N LEU A 509 1.21 -6.11 -69.05
CA LEU A 509 1.23 -7.42 -69.71
C LEU A 509 -0.15 -7.85 -70.27
N GLN A 510 -1.20 -7.03 -70.10
CA GLN A 510 -2.59 -7.33 -70.45
C GLN A 510 -3.08 -8.70 -69.92
N ARG A 511 -2.78 -9.00 -68.65
CA ARG A 511 -3.18 -10.26 -67.99
C ARG A 511 -4.05 -9.98 -66.75
N PRO A 512 -4.83 -10.96 -66.27
CA PRO A 512 -5.53 -10.80 -64.99
C PRO A 512 -4.55 -10.66 -63.83
N VAL A 513 -4.96 -9.94 -62.78
CA VAL A 513 -4.17 -9.75 -61.57
C VAL A 513 -3.89 -11.12 -60.93
N PRO A 514 -2.63 -11.46 -60.63
CA PRO A 514 -2.28 -12.73 -60.00
C PRO A 514 -2.79 -12.79 -58.56
N ASP A 515 -3.08 -14.00 -58.06
CA ASP A 515 -3.42 -14.20 -56.65
C ASP A 515 -2.20 -13.86 -55.75
N LEU A 516 -2.41 -12.89 -54.86
CA LEU A 516 -1.37 -12.31 -54.01
C LEU A 516 -1.26 -13.00 -52.66
N ALA A 517 -2.24 -13.83 -52.27
CA ALA A 517 -2.31 -14.43 -50.95
C ALA A 517 -1.03 -15.23 -50.61
N GLY A 518 -0.55 -16.04 -51.56
CA GLY A 518 0.67 -16.83 -51.37
C GLY A 518 1.97 -16.01 -51.26
N SER A 519 2.01 -14.82 -51.86
CA SER A 519 3.18 -13.91 -51.82
C SER A 519 3.19 -13.09 -50.54
N ILE A 520 2.03 -12.59 -50.12
CA ILE A 520 1.83 -11.86 -48.85
C ILE A 520 2.22 -12.75 -47.67
N THR A 521 1.74 -13.99 -47.64
CA THR A 521 2.10 -14.99 -46.62
C THR A 521 3.61 -15.26 -46.58
N ARG A 522 4.27 -15.38 -47.75
CA ARG A 522 5.72 -15.59 -47.81
C ARG A 522 6.54 -14.41 -47.28
N ILE A 523 6.08 -13.19 -47.51
CA ILE A 523 6.76 -11.97 -47.07
C ILE A 523 6.57 -11.76 -45.57
N MET A 524 5.38 -12.04 -45.04
CA MET A 524 5.08 -11.91 -43.61
C MET A 524 5.79 -12.98 -42.78
N GLY A 525 5.70 -14.26 -43.18
CA GLY A 525 6.51 -15.36 -42.63
C GLY A 525 6.39 -15.57 -41.12
N ALA A 526 5.31 -15.11 -40.50
CA ALA A 526 5.12 -15.11 -39.04
C ALA A 526 3.66 -15.38 -38.65
N VAL A 527 3.46 -15.83 -37.41
CA VAL A 527 2.11 -15.98 -36.83
C VAL A 527 1.83 -14.74 -35.99
N ILE A 528 0.66 -14.12 -36.16
CA ILE A 528 0.27 -12.90 -35.46
C ILE A 528 -0.86 -13.23 -34.49
N ALA A 529 -0.73 -12.78 -33.24
CA ALA A 529 -1.76 -12.88 -32.22
C ALA A 529 -2.26 -11.46 -31.84
N GLU A 530 -3.55 -11.22 -32.03
CA GLU A 530 -4.23 -9.99 -31.61
C GLU A 530 -5.17 -10.30 -30.47
N GLY A 531 -4.95 -9.66 -29.33
CA GLY A 531 -5.83 -9.75 -28.17
C GLY A 531 -6.64 -8.46 -28.03
N THR A 532 -7.97 -8.58 -28.02
CA THR A 532 -8.88 -7.49 -27.65
C THR A 532 -9.57 -7.84 -26.36
N THR A 533 -9.50 -6.93 -25.39
CA THR A 533 -10.18 -7.06 -24.09
C THR A 533 -11.22 -5.95 -23.99
N THR A 534 -12.49 -6.32 -23.82
CA THR A 534 -13.61 -5.38 -23.76
C THR A 534 -14.46 -5.64 -22.52
N TRP A 535 -14.73 -4.58 -21.76
CA TRP A 535 -15.63 -4.65 -20.61
C TRP A 535 -17.09 -4.57 -21.05
N ASN A 536 -17.89 -5.59 -20.74
CA ASN A 536 -19.30 -5.62 -21.08
C ASN A 536 -20.13 -5.02 -19.92
N LYS A 537 -20.85 -3.93 -20.20
CA LYS A 537 -21.62 -3.19 -19.19
C LYS A 537 -22.87 -3.94 -18.71
N GLU A 538 -23.41 -4.85 -19.52
CA GLU A 538 -24.66 -5.55 -19.22
C GLU A 538 -24.42 -6.81 -18.39
N THR A 539 -23.39 -7.59 -18.72
CA THR A 539 -23.06 -8.83 -18.01
C THR A 539 -22.13 -8.61 -16.81
N LYS A 540 -21.53 -7.41 -16.66
CA LYS A 540 -20.46 -7.10 -15.70
C LYS A 540 -19.28 -8.08 -15.80
N MET A 541 -19.00 -8.56 -17.01
CA MET A 541 -17.88 -9.46 -17.28
C MET A 541 -16.87 -8.78 -18.22
N THR A 542 -15.61 -9.20 -18.12
CA THR A 542 -14.57 -8.79 -19.08
C THR A 542 -14.48 -9.83 -20.18
N ASP A 543 -14.86 -9.47 -21.40
CA ASP A 543 -14.78 -10.36 -22.56
C ASP A 543 -13.41 -10.22 -23.22
N VAL A 544 -12.70 -11.34 -23.36
CA VAL A 544 -11.38 -11.41 -24.01
C VAL A 544 -11.51 -12.23 -25.29
N ALA A 545 -11.09 -11.65 -26.40
CA ALA A 545 -10.97 -12.33 -27.68
C ALA A 545 -9.51 -12.32 -28.15
N ILE A 546 -8.94 -13.49 -28.39
CA ILE A 546 -7.59 -13.66 -28.92
C ILE A 546 -7.71 -14.27 -30.31
N LYS A 547 -7.29 -13.54 -31.34
CA LYS A 547 -7.24 -13.99 -32.73
C LYS A 547 -5.81 -14.35 -33.11
N LEU A 548 -5.58 -15.57 -33.57
CA LEU A 548 -4.33 -15.99 -34.18
C LEU A 548 -4.48 -16.12 -35.69
N PHE A 549 -3.52 -15.55 -36.42
CA PHE A 549 -3.41 -15.66 -37.86
C PHE A 549 -2.07 -16.30 -38.24
N ASN A 550 -2.10 -17.39 -39.01
CA ASN A 550 -0.88 -18.05 -39.48
C ASN A 550 -0.46 -17.51 -40.87
N TYR A 551 0.45 -16.53 -40.92
CA TYR A 551 1.08 -16.10 -42.18
C TYR A 551 2.38 -16.86 -42.48
N THR A 552 2.49 -18.13 -42.10
CA THR A 552 3.64 -18.98 -42.49
C THR A 552 3.27 -19.93 -43.63
N SER A 553 4.25 -20.41 -44.38
CA SER A 553 4.05 -21.34 -45.50
C SER A 553 3.83 -22.80 -45.10
N ARG A 554 3.77 -23.10 -43.79
CA ARG A 554 3.59 -24.46 -43.25
C ARG A 554 2.53 -24.47 -42.17
N ALA A 555 1.85 -25.60 -42.02
CA ALA A 555 0.95 -25.84 -40.91
C ALA A 555 1.76 -25.87 -39.58
N ARG A 556 1.20 -25.30 -38.52
CA ARG A 556 1.89 -25.17 -37.23
C ARG A 556 0.95 -25.48 -36.06
N ALA A 557 1.43 -26.26 -35.10
CA ALA A 557 0.74 -26.49 -33.84
C ALA A 557 1.31 -25.55 -32.76
N TYR A 558 0.42 -24.92 -32.01
CA TYR A 558 0.78 -24.00 -30.93
C TYR A 558 0.04 -24.37 -29.65
N THR A 559 0.66 -24.10 -28.50
CA THR A 559 -0.06 -23.99 -27.23
C THR A 559 -0.06 -22.53 -26.84
N LEU A 560 -1.24 -21.93 -26.75
CA LEU A 560 -1.40 -20.56 -26.26
C LEU A 560 -1.66 -20.59 -24.78
N LEU A 561 -1.09 -19.63 -24.07
CA LEU A 561 -1.44 -19.39 -22.69
C LEU A 561 -1.84 -17.94 -22.51
N ALA A 562 -2.83 -17.69 -21.66
CA ALA A 562 -3.19 -16.34 -21.27
C ALA A 562 -3.06 -16.20 -19.76
N SER A 563 -2.52 -15.06 -19.33
CA SER A 563 -2.59 -14.66 -17.92
C SER A 563 -4.03 -14.30 -17.56
N TRP A 564 -4.49 -14.72 -16.38
CA TRP A 564 -5.78 -14.32 -15.82
C TRP A 564 -5.65 -14.03 -14.31
N PRO A 565 -6.44 -13.09 -13.75
CA PRO A 565 -6.24 -12.60 -12.39
C PRO A 565 -6.84 -13.53 -11.31
N GLU A 566 -6.28 -14.73 -11.16
CA GLU A 566 -6.76 -15.74 -10.19
C GLU A 566 -6.63 -15.29 -8.73
N ARG A 567 -5.51 -14.64 -8.35
CA ARG A 567 -5.28 -14.12 -6.99
C ARG A 567 -6.28 -13.05 -6.56
N ALA A 568 -7.02 -12.46 -7.51
CA ALA A 568 -8.02 -11.44 -7.25
C ALA A 568 -9.44 -12.01 -7.06
N GLY A 569 -9.59 -13.34 -7.14
CA GLY A 569 -10.90 -14.00 -7.04
C GLY A 569 -11.71 -14.00 -8.34
N ALA A 570 -11.07 -13.73 -9.49
CA ALA A 570 -11.75 -13.83 -10.78
C ALA A 570 -11.96 -15.31 -11.14
N SER A 571 -13.10 -15.63 -11.77
CA SER A 571 -13.41 -16.93 -12.36
C SER A 571 -13.52 -16.81 -13.88
N MET A 572 -13.01 -17.80 -14.62
CA MET A 572 -13.15 -17.84 -16.07
C MET A 572 -14.46 -18.54 -16.43
N GLU A 573 -15.37 -17.81 -17.07
CA GLU A 573 -16.68 -18.27 -17.53
C GLU A 573 -16.78 -18.18 -19.06
N ASN A 574 -17.72 -18.90 -19.67
CA ASN A 574 -17.96 -18.88 -21.12
C ASN A 574 -16.73 -19.21 -21.99
N ASN A 575 -15.79 -20.03 -21.50
CA ASN A 575 -14.68 -20.52 -22.32
C ASN A 575 -15.17 -21.63 -23.26
N THR A 576 -15.52 -21.25 -24.49
CA THR A 576 -16.08 -22.15 -25.51
C THR A 576 -15.06 -23.13 -26.09
N THR A 577 -13.76 -22.93 -25.85
CA THR A 577 -12.65 -23.68 -26.47
C THR A 577 -11.94 -24.65 -25.51
N GLY A 578 -12.43 -24.81 -24.28
CA GLY A 578 -11.83 -25.67 -23.27
C GLY A 578 -10.47 -25.16 -22.76
N GLY A 579 -9.61 -26.05 -22.25
CA GLY A 579 -8.26 -25.71 -21.75
C GLY A 579 -8.00 -26.25 -20.34
N ARG A 580 -6.77 -26.10 -19.86
CA ARG A 580 -6.34 -26.56 -18.53
C ARG A 580 -5.58 -25.47 -17.79
N LYS A 581 -5.81 -25.37 -16.48
CA LYS A 581 -4.98 -24.57 -15.57
C LYS A 581 -3.59 -25.21 -15.48
N GLU A 582 -2.54 -24.43 -15.76
CA GLU A 582 -1.16 -24.93 -15.72
C GLU A 582 -0.36 -24.43 -14.50
N ALA A 583 -0.66 -23.21 -14.05
CA ALA A 583 -0.14 -22.59 -12.84
C ALA A 583 -1.15 -21.53 -12.33
N THR A 584 -1.00 -21.03 -11.11
CA THR A 584 -1.84 -19.92 -10.61
C THR A 584 -1.77 -18.72 -11.57
N GLY A 585 -2.93 -18.28 -12.06
CA GLY A 585 -3.05 -17.14 -12.96
C GLY A 585 -2.63 -17.38 -14.41
N VAL A 586 -2.43 -18.63 -14.85
CA VAL A 586 -2.13 -18.96 -16.26
C VAL A 586 -3.03 -20.08 -16.77
N TRP A 587 -3.78 -19.79 -17.84
CA TRP A 587 -4.66 -20.76 -18.51
C TRP A 587 -4.07 -21.18 -19.87
N ALA A 588 -4.06 -22.48 -20.17
CA ALA A 588 -3.46 -23.03 -21.38
C ALA A 588 -4.51 -23.62 -22.34
N TRP A 589 -4.43 -23.25 -23.61
CA TRP A 589 -5.16 -23.86 -24.73
C TRP A 589 -4.18 -24.56 -25.66
N LYS A 590 -4.40 -25.86 -25.88
CA LYS A 590 -3.71 -26.60 -26.93
C LYS A 590 -4.50 -26.42 -28.22
N LEU A 591 -3.91 -25.71 -29.18
CA LEU A 591 -4.55 -25.48 -30.47
C LEU A 591 -4.34 -26.68 -31.39
N ASP A 592 -5.34 -26.93 -32.22
CA ASP A 592 -5.19 -27.78 -33.39
C ASP A 592 -4.20 -27.17 -34.39
N THR A 593 -3.75 -27.98 -35.34
CA THR A 593 -2.74 -27.55 -36.31
C THR A 593 -3.32 -26.45 -37.18
N LEU A 594 -2.79 -25.24 -37.09
CA LEU A 594 -3.18 -24.08 -37.89
C LEU A 594 -2.58 -24.19 -39.30
N GLU A 595 -3.42 -24.27 -40.32
CA GLU A 595 -2.98 -24.26 -41.72
C GLU A 595 -2.53 -22.83 -42.16
N PRO A 596 -1.70 -22.71 -43.21
CA PRO A 596 -1.33 -21.42 -43.79
C PRO A 596 -2.54 -20.58 -44.20
N GLY A 597 -2.63 -19.33 -43.70
CA GLY A 597 -3.73 -18.40 -43.99
C GLY A 597 -4.99 -18.62 -43.14
N GLU A 598 -5.00 -19.62 -42.25
CA GLU A 598 -6.12 -19.89 -41.35
C GLU A 598 -6.10 -18.95 -40.14
N THR A 599 -7.30 -18.66 -39.62
CA THR A 599 -7.52 -17.82 -38.44
C THR A 599 -8.19 -18.63 -37.35
N TYR A 600 -7.62 -18.63 -36.14
CA TYR A 600 -8.24 -19.25 -34.98
C TYR A 600 -8.59 -18.18 -33.94
N THR A 601 -9.82 -18.21 -33.42
CA THR A 601 -10.29 -17.23 -32.43
C THR A 601 -10.64 -17.95 -31.13
N ILE A 602 -10.02 -17.52 -30.03
CA ILE A 602 -10.37 -17.93 -28.67
C ILE A 602 -11.19 -16.82 -28.04
N THR A 603 -12.35 -17.16 -27.47
CA THR A 603 -13.16 -16.24 -26.67
C THR A 603 -13.43 -16.83 -25.28
N TYR A 604 -13.27 -16.00 -24.25
CA TYR A 604 -13.66 -16.32 -22.88
C TYR A 604 -14.06 -15.03 -22.13
N SER A 605 -14.84 -15.18 -21.07
CA SER A 605 -15.27 -14.09 -20.21
C SER A 605 -14.67 -14.27 -18.81
N LEU A 606 -14.30 -13.18 -18.15
CA LEU A 606 -13.84 -13.17 -16.76
C LEU A 606 -14.92 -12.56 -15.87
N SER A 607 -15.39 -13.32 -14.87
CA SER A 607 -16.32 -12.88 -13.82
C SER A 607 -15.57 -12.52 -12.53
N GLY A 608 -16.14 -11.67 -11.67
CA GLY A 608 -15.56 -11.26 -10.38
C GLY A 608 -14.61 -10.04 -10.44
N LEU A 609 -14.51 -9.37 -11.58
CA LEU A 609 -13.70 -8.16 -11.77
C LEU A 609 -14.59 -6.91 -11.82
N GLU A 610 -14.06 -5.73 -11.48
CA GLU A 610 -14.74 -4.45 -11.71
C GLU A 610 -14.28 -3.81 -13.04
N LYS A 611 -14.96 -2.72 -13.45
CA LYS A 611 -14.64 -2.02 -14.70
C LYS A 611 -13.23 -1.42 -14.64
N GLY A 612 -12.32 -1.93 -15.47
CA GLY A 612 -10.95 -1.42 -15.63
C GLY A 612 -9.88 -2.25 -14.91
N ASP A 613 -10.25 -3.32 -14.23
CA ASP A 613 -9.32 -4.19 -13.49
C ASP A 613 -8.36 -4.91 -14.45
N TRP A 614 -8.90 -5.29 -15.62
CA TRP A 614 -8.18 -6.03 -16.65
C TRP A 614 -8.34 -5.36 -18.01
N THR A 615 -7.29 -4.65 -18.42
CA THR A 615 -7.26 -3.86 -19.67
C THR A 615 -6.47 -4.53 -20.78
N GLU A 616 -5.42 -5.27 -20.42
CA GLU A 616 -4.58 -6.03 -21.35
C GLU A 616 -4.39 -7.43 -20.79
N THR A 617 -4.56 -8.42 -21.66
CA THR A 617 -4.26 -9.82 -21.35
C THR A 617 -2.90 -10.16 -21.93
N ASP A 618 -1.96 -10.60 -21.08
CA ASP A 618 -0.69 -11.12 -21.57
C ASP A 618 -0.90 -12.51 -22.18
N VAL A 619 -0.71 -12.57 -23.50
CA VAL A 619 -0.72 -13.81 -24.27
C VAL A 619 0.70 -14.36 -24.36
N PHE A 620 0.84 -15.64 -24.07
CA PHE A 620 2.06 -16.41 -24.20
C PHE A 620 1.88 -17.55 -25.20
N TYR A 621 2.97 -18.03 -25.78
CA TYR A 621 2.95 -19.20 -26.66
C TYR A 621 4.08 -20.18 -26.33
N ARG A 622 3.81 -21.45 -26.61
CA ARG A 622 4.81 -22.53 -26.74
C ARG A 622 4.73 -23.10 -28.15
N GLY A 623 5.84 -23.00 -28.89
CA GLY A 623 5.94 -23.43 -30.27
C GLY A 623 7.33 -23.15 -30.86
N SER A 624 7.59 -23.69 -32.05
CA SER A 624 8.92 -23.63 -32.68
C SER A 624 9.24 -22.29 -33.35
N GLN A 625 8.24 -21.52 -33.76
CA GLN A 625 8.40 -20.24 -34.48
C GLN A 625 7.79 -19.11 -33.66
N GLU A 626 8.41 -17.92 -33.69
CA GLU A 626 7.91 -16.77 -32.91
C GLU A 626 6.50 -16.37 -33.33
N VAL A 627 5.61 -16.23 -32.33
CA VAL A 627 4.29 -15.60 -32.49
C VAL A 627 4.42 -14.14 -32.13
N ILE A 628 4.11 -13.26 -33.06
CA ILE A 628 4.16 -11.81 -32.91
C ILE A 628 2.90 -11.39 -32.14
N GLY A 629 3.05 -10.60 -31.07
CA GLY A 629 1.93 -10.21 -30.18
C GLY A 629 1.79 -11.09 -28.93
N ALA A 630 2.44 -12.26 -28.91
CA ALA A 630 2.52 -13.15 -27.75
C ALA A 630 3.98 -13.31 -27.27
N SER A 631 4.17 -13.52 -25.97
CA SER A 631 5.51 -13.76 -25.39
C SER A 631 5.85 -15.24 -25.40
N LYS A 632 7.09 -15.62 -25.71
CA LYS A 632 7.50 -17.02 -25.53
C LYS A 632 7.49 -17.35 -24.04
N MET A 633 6.87 -18.46 -23.67
CA MET A 633 6.91 -18.91 -22.28
C MET A 633 8.17 -19.76 -22.04
N ASP A 634 9.13 -19.22 -21.30
CA ASP A 634 10.35 -19.92 -20.91
C ASP A 634 10.12 -20.78 -19.64
N GLU A 635 10.68 -21.99 -19.63
CA GLU A 635 10.53 -23.00 -18.58
C GLU A 635 10.97 -22.49 -17.19
N LYS A 636 11.96 -21.59 -17.15
CA LYS A 636 12.45 -20.92 -15.93
C LYS A 636 11.45 -19.97 -15.29
N LEU A 637 10.63 -19.27 -16.10
CA LEU A 637 9.61 -18.35 -15.60
C LEU A 637 8.47 -19.15 -14.93
N LEU A 638 8.16 -20.33 -15.48
CA LEU A 638 7.18 -21.25 -14.93
C LEU A 638 7.66 -21.85 -13.59
N GLU A 639 8.94 -22.21 -13.50
CA GLU A 639 9.57 -22.64 -12.24
C GLU A 639 9.59 -21.53 -11.19
N GLU A 640 9.82 -20.28 -11.57
CA GLU A 640 9.81 -19.15 -10.64
C GLU A 640 8.41 -18.87 -10.09
N ILE A 641 7.37 -18.97 -10.93
CA ILE A 641 5.96 -18.87 -10.52
C ILE A 641 5.60 -20.05 -9.59
N ARG A 642 5.97 -21.28 -9.93
CA ARG A 642 5.77 -22.47 -9.08
C ARG A 642 6.53 -22.38 -7.76
N ARG A 643 7.71 -21.74 -7.75
CA ARG A 643 8.51 -21.54 -6.53
C ARG A 643 7.93 -20.45 -5.64
N GLN A 644 7.32 -19.41 -6.22
CA GLN A 644 6.53 -18.44 -5.47
C GLN A 644 5.26 -19.08 -4.89
N GLU A 645 4.61 -19.97 -5.64
CA GLU A 645 3.44 -20.74 -5.20
C GLU A 645 3.77 -21.70 -4.05
N ALA A 646 4.85 -22.49 -4.17
CA ALA A 646 5.29 -23.40 -3.10
C ALA A 646 5.67 -22.65 -1.81
N ARG A 647 6.18 -21.41 -1.93
CA ARG A 647 6.46 -20.55 -0.77
C ARG A 647 5.19 -20.01 -0.12
N ALA A 648 4.22 -19.57 -0.93
CA ALA A 648 2.94 -19.08 -0.42
C ALA A 648 2.14 -20.20 0.26
N GLN A 649 2.12 -21.41 -0.30
CA GLN A 649 1.46 -22.59 0.29
C GLN A 649 2.11 -23.00 1.61
N SER A 650 3.45 -22.98 1.70
CA SER A 650 4.14 -23.28 2.96
C SER A 650 3.89 -22.24 4.07
N GLU A 651 3.49 -21.02 3.71
CA GLU A 651 3.11 -19.97 4.66
C GLU A 651 1.64 -20.09 5.10
N GLU A 652 0.75 -20.55 4.22
CA GLU A 652 -0.66 -20.87 4.56
C GLU A 652 -0.76 -22.11 5.46
N GLU A 653 -0.04 -23.19 5.15
CA GLU A 653 -0.01 -24.41 5.98
C GLU A 653 0.60 -24.14 7.37
N GLY A 654 1.61 -23.27 7.46
CA GLY A 654 2.18 -22.85 8.74
C GLY A 654 1.23 -21.98 9.59
N GLY A 655 0.30 -21.25 8.95
CA GLY A 655 -0.73 -20.45 9.63
C GLY A 655 -1.94 -21.28 10.08
N GLU A 656 -2.29 -22.34 9.34
CA GLU A 656 -3.35 -23.27 9.72
C GLU A 656 -2.93 -24.22 10.86
N GLU A 657 -1.67 -24.65 10.91
CA GLU A 657 -1.13 -25.36 12.07
C GLU A 657 -1.20 -24.49 13.34
N GLU A 658 -0.88 -23.19 13.26
CA GLU A 658 -1.00 -22.25 14.39
C GLU A 658 -2.45 -22.06 14.84
N ALA A 659 -3.42 -21.97 13.91
CA ALA A 659 -4.84 -21.84 14.23
C ALA A 659 -5.44 -23.12 14.86
N SER A 660 -4.99 -24.30 14.44
CA SER A 660 -5.50 -25.58 14.97
C SER A 660 -5.03 -25.89 16.40
N THR A 661 -3.94 -25.28 16.86
CA THR A 661 -3.44 -25.42 18.24
C THR A 661 -4.03 -24.42 19.24
N GLU A 662 -4.71 -23.36 18.79
CA GLU A 662 -5.33 -22.37 19.70
C GLU A 662 -6.80 -22.69 20.06
N ASP A 663 -7.47 -23.59 19.33
CA ASP A 663 -8.90 -23.91 19.52
C ASP A 663 -9.20 -25.20 20.34
N SER A 664 -8.20 -25.86 20.95
CA SER A 664 -8.41 -27.13 21.68
C SER A 664 -8.20 -27.10 23.20
N GLU A 665 -8.11 -25.93 23.83
CA GLU A 665 -8.02 -25.84 25.29
C GLU A 665 -8.87 -24.70 25.85
N GLU A 666 -10.20 -24.88 25.93
CA GLU A 666 -11.07 -24.32 26.98
C GLU A 666 -12.54 -24.76 26.76
N ASP A 667 -12.94 -25.86 27.42
CA ASP A 667 -14.30 -26.00 27.98
C ASP A 667 -14.31 -27.23 28.92
N ASP A 668 -14.02 -27.00 30.20
CA ASP A 668 -14.36 -27.97 31.23
C ASP A 668 -14.82 -27.22 32.51
N ALA A 669 -16.12 -27.24 32.73
CA ALA A 669 -16.76 -26.90 34.00
C ALA A 669 -17.95 -27.85 34.23
N PRO A 670 -18.23 -28.22 35.49
CA PRO A 670 -18.76 -29.53 35.84
C PRO A 670 -20.29 -29.60 35.76
N SER A 671 -20.82 -30.75 35.34
CA SER A 671 -22.25 -31.05 35.33
C SER A 671 -22.70 -31.72 36.64
N GLU A 672 -23.73 -31.13 37.25
CA GLU A 672 -24.54 -31.73 38.29
C GLU A 672 -25.51 -32.78 37.72
N VAL A 673 -25.90 -33.67 38.63
CA VAL A 673 -26.69 -34.89 38.52
C VAL A 673 -28.14 -34.61 38.11
N ASP A 674 -28.71 -35.42 37.20
CA ASP A 674 -30.06 -35.97 37.42
C ASP A 674 -30.32 -37.26 36.64
N ASP A 675 -31.13 -38.10 37.27
CA ASP A 675 -31.45 -39.51 37.02
C ASP A 675 -32.76 -39.61 36.20
N ASP A 676 -32.83 -40.43 35.13
CA ASP A 676 -33.99 -41.32 34.88
C ASP A 676 -33.85 -42.25 33.64
N GLN A 677 -34.17 -43.53 33.87
CA GLN A 677 -34.91 -44.52 33.04
C GLN A 677 -34.73 -44.52 31.49
N THR A 678 -34.56 -45.61 30.72
CA THR A 678 -34.86 -47.05 30.85
C THR A 678 -34.20 -47.81 29.66
N LYS A 679 -33.83 -49.09 29.87
CA LYS A 679 -33.39 -50.11 28.87
C LYS A 679 -34.60 -50.67 28.06
N PRO A 680 -34.50 -51.54 27.00
CA PRO A 680 -33.47 -52.59 26.79
C PRO A 680 -33.15 -53.10 25.35
N SER A 681 -32.34 -54.18 25.33
CA SER A 681 -32.10 -55.24 24.32
C SER A 681 -30.81 -55.07 23.49
N GLY A 682 -29.75 -55.86 23.76
CA GLY A 682 -29.49 -57.22 23.25
C GLY A 682 -28.32 -57.08 22.25
N GLN A 683 -27.21 -57.80 22.23
CA GLN A 683 -26.94 -59.21 22.50
C GLN A 683 -25.41 -59.41 22.63
N GLN A 684 -25.05 -60.45 23.38
CA GLN A 684 -23.74 -61.04 23.72
C GLN A 684 -22.69 -61.18 22.60
N THR A 685 -21.40 -60.99 22.97
CA THR A 685 -20.28 -61.98 23.04
C THR A 685 -18.99 -61.18 23.33
N LEU A 686 -18.40 -61.11 24.53
CA LEU A 686 -17.64 -62.08 25.34
C LEU A 686 -16.48 -62.82 24.64
N MET A 687 -15.26 -62.58 25.16
CA MET A 687 -13.98 -63.30 25.09
C MET A 687 -12.88 -62.30 24.69
N GLY A 688 -11.83 -62.01 25.46
CA GLY A 688 -11.34 -62.60 26.70
C GLY A 688 -9.85 -62.26 26.81
N PHE A 689 -9.46 -61.73 27.97
CA PHE A 689 -8.19 -61.88 28.70
C PHE A 689 -6.82 -61.81 28.00
N GLY A 690 -5.92 -61.06 28.65
CA GLY A 690 -4.50 -61.38 28.64
C GLY A 690 -3.61 -60.23 29.08
N SER A 691 -3.37 -60.13 30.39
CA SER A 691 -2.39 -59.26 31.03
C SER A 691 -0.94 -59.75 30.89
N ASP A 692 -0.03 -58.85 31.25
CA ASP A 692 1.33 -59.07 31.78
C ASP A 692 2.49 -59.27 30.79
N ALA A 693 3.24 -58.17 30.55
CA ALA A 693 4.64 -58.01 30.95
C ALA A 693 5.10 -56.55 30.77
#